data_AF-A0A806KIY8-F1
#
_entry.id   AF-A0A806KIY8-F1
#
_cell.length_a   1.000
_cell.length_b   1.000
_cell.length_c   1.000
_cell.angle_alpha   90.00
_cell.angle_beta   90.00
_cell.angle_gamma   90.00
#
_symmetry.space_group_name_H-M   'P 1'
#
loop_
_entity.id
_entity.type
_entity.pdbx_description
1 polymer ?
#
loop_
_entity_poly.entity_id
_entity_poly.type
_entity_poly.pdbx_seq_one_letter_code
_entity_poly.pdbx_strand_id
1 'polypeptide(L)'
;MDALYAREEFRIGVQAFNRFNFNEAILLFENALRYRPGEALILEWLGRAYYRSGFEEAAIAIWQASAAAYGYSSRMGMLLSSKIETLRIRRSLLPVADDAVRYVESGRFVGRSGDLVLYRQPSAVLPREDGTTWVVAYGSNELLRIDVNGIIRDRKRGPLYGFDRPYDLARGPDGKLFLSEFRGGRVSVLSAEGDWQYYIGSKGIGPGQFMGPQNLAVDDEGYLYVVDFGNRRVSKFDPSGTFIASFGKNSANAEVLKFPTGIAVADGIVYVADKYSRSIHTFDRNGAYLGVFISEGLVGPESLRLLSDGRLLVTDTNRFLLVDPDTAIVRELGVIGNISAVRVTGSDIDRNGSILAADFKNGEVSILTRIEDKAAGLFVKIDRIVADEFPLVKAEILVQDRLRRPVVGLDQRNFLLTEYGSPVGGLNFLGASNLSTLSDAAIFIERSAESAARRDDLAAAVRDIGASGMRLVSLVSAGERPTKENLAASGGVSPARALEEAARGSASAYSPRWRFDLGLRLAATDLLAGEKSGPWFLSEPGSTPQTPRAGLGRWLLKTTASLSLPPTLRITESCFTPFLSAAKLLPNWPTFARKPAARLCSFTVTKELPVSWQAMFPCRPVIIILVSLLRFLRITAGPTFPSKPKSTSWKDPAATKQATLPRWNNLAYEEPGLFRATRLWWRRVWLNGLVRQLKLSNTLLYHGNQLSDNPCDF
;
A
#
# COMPACT_ATOMS: atom_id res chain seq x y z
N MET A 1 4.84 54.11 9.74
CA MET A 1 5.81 53.12 10.26
C MET A 1 5.30 51.70 10.09
N ASP A 2 4.01 51.48 10.35
CA ASP A 2 3.35 50.17 10.50
C ASP A 2 3.48 49.27 9.27
N ALA A 3 3.45 49.84 8.06
CA ALA A 3 3.70 49.11 6.81
C ALA A 3 5.12 48.50 6.71
N LEU A 4 6.12 49.06 7.42
CA LEU A 4 7.47 48.52 7.50
C LEU A 4 7.54 47.39 8.54
N TYR A 5 6.92 47.58 9.71
CA TYR A 5 6.83 46.54 10.74
C TYR A 5 6.02 45.32 10.26
N ALA A 6 4.88 45.52 9.60
CA ALA A 6 4.08 44.46 8.98
C ALA A 6 4.93 43.63 7.99
N ARG A 7 5.73 44.30 7.15
CA ARG A 7 6.60 43.65 6.17
C ARG A 7 7.71 42.83 6.83
N GLU A 8 8.29 43.32 7.92
CA GLU A 8 9.40 42.67 8.61
C GLU A 8 8.92 41.48 9.47
N GLU A 9 7.85 41.64 10.26
CA GLU A 9 7.18 40.53 10.97
C GLU A 9 6.77 39.43 9.97
N PHE A 10 6.18 39.80 8.82
CA PHE A 10 5.84 38.86 7.76
C PHE A 10 7.09 38.17 7.16
N ARG A 11 8.18 38.90 6.93
CA ARG A 11 9.45 38.35 6.41
C ARG A 11 10.02 37.30 7.37
N ILE A 12 10.03 37.59 8.67
CA ILE A 12 10.51 36.67 9.70
C ILE A 12 9.55 35.48 9.85
N GLY A 13 8.23 35.71 9.78
CA GLY A 13 7.21 34.64 9.78
C GLY A 13 7.35 33.66 8.62
N VAL A 14 7.67 34.14 7.41
CA VAL A 14 7.99 33.29 6.25
C VAL A 14 9.28 32.49 6.48
N GLN A 15 10.29 33.06 7.14
CA GLN A 15 11.51 32.32 7.51
C GLN A 15 11.25 31.25 8.57
N ALA A 16 10.45 31.55 9.61
CA ALA A 16 10.04 30.58 10.62
C ALA A 16 9.21 29.43 10.02
N PHE A 17 8.25 29.74 9.14
CA PHE A 17 7.46 28.75 8.40
C PHE A 17 8.35 27.80 7.58
N ASN A 18 9.33 28.36 6.86
CA ASN A 18 10.29 27.58 6.08
C ASN A 18 11.35 26.85 6.93
N ARG A 19 11.37 27.07 8.25
CA ARG A 19 12.16 26.28 9.21
C ARG A 19 11.30 25.23 9.95
N PHE A 20 10.06 25.01 9.50
CA PHE A 20 9.03 24.15 10.12
C PHE A 20 8.56 24.62 11.52
N ASN A 21 8.95 25.82 11.97
CA ASN A 21 8.52 26.43 13.23
C ASN A 21 7.11 27.04 13.09
N PHE A 22 6.10 26.22 12.85
CA PHE A 22 4.76 26.70 12.49
C PHE A 22 4.07 27.53 13.59
N ASN A 23 4.31 27.24 14.87
CA ASN A 23 3.75 28.03 15.98
C ASN A 23 4.35 29.43 16.08
N GLU A 24 5.66 29.56 15.82
CA GLU A 24 6.37 30.85 15.73
C GLU A 24 5.86 31.64 14.52
N ALA A 25 5.70 30.98 13.37
CA ALA A 25 5.17 31.59 12.16
C ALA A 25 3.73 32.11 12.33
N ILE A 26 2.84 31.38 13.02
CA ILE A 26 1.48 31.85 13.36
C ILE A 26 1.55 33.17 14.13
N LEU A 27 2.34 33.23 15.21
CA LEU A 27 2.48 34.43 16.05
C LEU A 27 2.98 35.64 15.25
N LEU A 28 4.00 35.45 14.40
CA LEU A 28 4.58 36.51 13.57
C LEU A 28 3.62 37.00 12.48
N PHE A 29 2.85 36.10 11.85
CA PHE A 29 1.81 36.49 10.89
C PHE A 29 0.63 37.20 11.58
N GLU A 30 0.26 36.81 12.79
CA GLU A 30 -0.77 37.52 13.58
C GLU A 30 -0.29 38.91 14.03
N ASN A 31 0.98 39.06 14.42
CA ASN A 31 1.58 40.38 14.66
C ASN A 31 1.55 41.25 13.41
N ALA A 32 1.96 40.71 12.25
CA ALA A 32 1.94 41.44 10.98
C ALA A 32 0.52 41.92 10.61
N LEU A 33 -0.52 41.12 10.88
CA LEU A 33 -1.92 41.50 10.68
C LEU A 33 -2.42 42.58 11.66
N ARG A 34 -1.80 42.77 12.83
CA ARG A 34 -2.13 43.90 13.73
C ARG A 34 -1.70 45.24 13.12
N TYR A 35 -0.55 45.26 12.45
CA TYR A 35 -0.04 46.43 11.72
C TYR A 35 -0.74 46.65 10.37
N ARG A 36 -1.23 45.58 9.73
CA ARG A 36 -2.04 45.64 8.50
C ARG A 36 -3.20 44.63 8.50
N PRO A 37 -4.35 45.00 9.07
CA PRO A 37 -5.55 44.17 9.02
C PRO A 37 -6.00 43.88 7.58
N GLY A 38 -6.33 42.63 7.30
CA GLY A 38 -6.90 42.22 6.00
C GLY A 38 -5.91 42.07 4.84
N GLU A 39 -4.59 42.21 5.03
CA GLU A 39 -3.63 42.01 3.94
C GLU A 39 -3.68 40.55 3.43
N ALA A 40 -4.20 40.37 2.22
CA ALA A 40 -4.60 39.07 1.67
C ALA A 40 -3.46 38.03 1.63
N LEU A 41 -2.23 38.49 1.38
CA LEU A 41 -1.02 37.66 1.38
C LEU A 41 -0.67 37.14 2.78
N ILE A 42 -0.74 38.01 3.80
CA ILE A 42 -0.42 37.63 5.19
C ILE A 42 -1.46 36.62 5.70
N LEU A 43 -2.74 36.82 5.36
CA LEU A 43 -3.79 35.82 5.58
C LEU A 43 -3.51 34.51 4.84
N GLU A 44 -3.02 34.55 3.60
CA GLU A 44 -2.69 33.34 2.82
C GLU A 44 -1.64 32.46 3.54
N TRP A 45 -0.59 33.10 4.06
CA TRP A 45 0.48 32.44 4.81
C TRP A 45 0.08 32.03 6.23
N LEU A 46 -0.75 32.82 6.93
CA LEU A 46 -1.32 32.42 8.21
C LEU A 46 -2.17 31.15 8.07
N GLY A 47 -2.99 31.07 7.02
CA GLY A 47 -3.74 29.84 6.68
C GLY A 47 -2.84 28.65 6.36
N ARG A 48 -1.68 28.87 5.70
CA ARG A 48 -0.66 27.82 5.51
C ARG A 48 -0.09 27.33 6.83
N ALA A 49 0.18 28.22 7.78
CA ALA A 49 0.74 27.87 9.09
C ALA A 49 -0.28 27.08 9.94
N TYR A 50 -1.52 27.57 10.05
CA TYR A 50 -2.60 26.83 10.74
C TYR A 50 -2.85 25.44 10.13
N TYR A 51 -2.83 25.30 8.79
CA TYR A 51 -2.99 23.99 8.13
C TYR A 51 -1.84 23.04 8.49
N ARG A 52 -0.60 23.53 8.56
CA ARG A 52 0.58 22.74 8.95
C ARG A 52 0.54 22.29 10.40
N SER A 53 0.05 23.15 11.31
CA SER A 53 -0.17 22.81 12.72
C SER A 53 -1.39 21.92 12.97
N GLY A 54 -2.09 21.47 11.93
CA GLY A 54 -3.24 20.54 12.02
C GLY A 54 -4.61 21.21 12.19
N PHE A 55 -4.68 22.54 12.27
CA PHE A 55 -5.92 23.30 12.44
C PHE A 55 -6.61 23.55 11.08
N GLU A 56 -7.04 22.47 10.41
CA GLU A 56 -7.56 22.49 9.03
C GLU A 56 -8.81 23.37 8.87
N GLU A 57 -9.68 23.48 9.88
CA GLU A 57 -10.86 24.39 9.83
C GLU A 57 -10.49 25.87 9.97
N ALA A 58 -9.56 26.22 10.88
CA ALA A 58 -9.05 27.58 11.00
C ALA A 58 -8.35 28.03 9.71
N ALA A 59 -7.55 27.14 9.11
CA ALA A 59 -6.91 27.38 7.83
C ALA A 59 -7.91 27.62 6.68
N ILE A 60 -9.00 26.85 6.63
CA ILE A 60 -10.07 27.06 5.64
C ILE A 60 -10.74 28.43 5.85
N ALA A 61 -11.09 28.80 7.07
CA ALA A 61 -11.71 30.10 7.36
C ALA A 61 -10.79 31.28 7.00
N ILE A 62 -9.50 31.18 7.32
CA ILE A 62 -8.50 32.21 7.01
C ILE A 62 -8.22 32.28 5.50
N TRP A 63 -8.21 31.16 4.78
CA TRP A 63 -8.12 31.18 3.32
C TRP A 63 -9.39 31.72 2.64
N GLN A 64 -10.58 31.56 3.22
CA GLN A 64 -11.80 32.24 2.74
C GLN A 64 -11.67 33.76 2.89
N ALA A 65 -11.17 34.25 4.03
CA ALA A 65 -10.89 35.67 4.23
C ALA A 65 -9.82 36.20 3.24
N SER A 66 -8.74 35.45 3.02
CA SER A 66 -7.72 35.76 2.01
C SER A 66 -8.29 35.81 0.59
N ALA A 67 -9.12 34.83 0.19
CA ALA A 67 -9.76 34.79 -1.13
C ALA A 67 -10.75 35.93 -1.34
N ALA A 68 -11.50 36.33 -0.30
CA ALA A 68 -12.35 37.52 -0.32
C ALA A 68 -11.54 38.81 -0.47
N ALA A 69 -10.43 38.95 0.27
CA ALA A 69 -9.54 40.11 0.21
C ALA A 69 -8.77 40.24 -1.12
N TYR A 70 -8.47 39.12 -1.79
CA TYR A 70 -7.99 39.10 -3.18
C TYR A 70 -9.11 39.35 -4.23
N GLY A 71 -10.38 39.24 -3.83
CA GLY A 71 -11.52 39.14 -4.75
C GLY A 71 -11.60 37.76 -5.41
N TYR A 72 -12.77 37.10 -5.31
CA TYR A 72 -12.97 35.72 -5.78
C TYR A 72 -12.72 35.51 -7.28
N SER A 73 -12.95 36.53 -8.11
CA SER A 73 -12.70 36.51 -9.56
C SER A 73 -11.24 36.76 -9.94
N SER A 74 -10.36 37.13 -9.00
CA SER A 74 -8.92 37.23 -9.26
C SER A 74 -8.29 35.86 -9.43
N ARG A 75 -7.16 35.79 -10.14
CA ARG A 75 -6.39 34.54 -10.31
C ARG A 75 -6.03 33.89 -8.96
N MET A 76 -5.74 34.68 -7.93
CA MET A 76 -5.40 34.15 -6.60
C MET A 76 -6.64 33.73 -5.80
N GLY A 77 -7.73 34.50 -5.88
CA GLY A 77 -9.02 34.16 -5.26
C GLY A 77 -9.59 32.84 -5.80
N MET A 78 -9.52 32.62 -7.12
CA MET A 78 -9.93 31.36 -7.75
C MET A 78 -9.06 30.17 -7.30
N LEU A 79 -7.73 30.33 -7.28
CA LEU A 79 -6.80 29.27 -6.82
C LEU A 79 -7.02 28.90 -5.34
N LEU A 80 -7.27 29.89 -4.48
CA LEU A 80 -7.62 29.65 -3.08
C LEU A 80 -8.99 28.97 -2.93
N SER A 81 -9.98 29.37 -3.72
CA SER A 81 -11.33 28.78 -3.70
C SER A 81 -11.31 27.31 -4.10
N SER A 82 -10.65 26.96 -5.21
CA SER A 82 -10.45 25.57 -5.66
C SER A 82 -9.71 24.71 -4.62
N LYS A 83 -8.71 25.28 -3.93
CA LYS A 83 -7.98 24.65 -2.83
C LYS A 83 -8.86 24.42 -1.59
N ILE A 84 -9.71 25.38 -1.22
CA ILE A 84 -10.69 25.23 -0.12
C ILE A 84 -11.72 24.15 -0.45
N GLU A 85 -12.27 24.17 -1.66
CA GLU A 85 -13.23 23.18 -2.14
C GLU A 85 -12.63 21.77 -2.15
N THR A 86 -11.40 21.61 -2.67
CA THR A 86 -10.64 20.35 -2.60
C THR A 86 -10.55 19.80 -1.18
N LEU A 87 -10.25 20.65 -0.18
CA LEU A 87 -10.14 20.23 1.22
C LEU A 87 -11.51 19.88 1.83
N ARG A 88 -12.59 20.56 1.43
CA ARG A 88 -13.96 20.19 1.82
C ARG A 88 -14.39 18.85 1.21
N ILE A 89 -14.13 18.63 -0.08
CA ILE A 89 -14.39 17.35 -0.76
C ILE A 89 -13.58 16.21 -0.11
N ARG A 90 -12.33 16.46 0.30
CA ARG A 90 -11.53 15.48 1.07
C ARG A 90 -12.10 15.13 2.45
N ARG A 91 -12.96 15.97 3.04
CA ARG A 91 -13.68 15.64 4.29
C ARG A 91 -14.96 14.83 4.07
N SER A 92 -15.61 14.96 2.91
CA SER A 92 -16.82 14.20 2.54
C SER A 92 -16.52 12.89 1.80
N LEU A 93 -15.33 12.75 1.20
CA LEU A 93 -14.83 11.47 0.69
C LEU A 93 -14.60 10.49 1.84
N LEU A 94 -15.58 9.60 2.05
CA LEU A 94 -15.28 8.24 2.53
C LEU A 94 -14.23 7.61 1.61
N PRO A 95 -13.40 6.67 2.10
CA PRO A 95 -12.66 5.79 1.21
C PRO A 95 -13.65 5.13 0.25
N VAL A 96 -13.42 5.29 -1.05
CA VAL A 96 -14.24 4.60 -2.07
C VAL A 96 -14.12 3.11 -1.80
N ALA A 97 -15.26 2.41 -1.69
CA ALA A 97 -15.26 0.95 -1.57
C ALA A 97 -14.48 0.37 -2.77
N ASP A 98 -13.44 -0.40 -2.47
CA ASP A 98 -12.41 -0.81 -3.45
C ASP A 98 -13.03 -1.42 -4.72
N ASP A 99 -14.13 -2.16 -4.53
CA ASP A 99 -15.10 -2.68 -5.51
C ASP A 99 -15.32 -1.81 -6.77
N ALA A 100 -15.30 -0.47 -6.64
CA ALA A 100 -15.58 0.46 -7.73
C ALA A 100 -14.37 0.82 -8.61
N VAL A 101 -13.12 0.54 -8.18
CA VAL A 101 -11.92 1.04 -8.86
C VAL A 101 -11.71 0.35 -10.20
N ARG A 102 -11.76 1.14 -11.28
CA ARG A 102 -11.54 0.75 -12.68
C ARG A 102 -10.35 1.47 -13.30
N TYR A 103 -9.67 0.77 -14.21
CA TYR A 103 -8.47 1.19 -14.91
C TYR A 103 -8.75 1.39 -16.40
N VAL A 104 -8.18 2.45 -16.97
CA VAL A 104 -8.30 2.80 -18.40
C VAL A 104 -6.92 3.15 -18.95
N GLU A 105 -6.65 2.77 -20.19
CA GLU A 105 -5.39 3.11 -20.86
C GLU A 105 -5.14 4.62 -20.88
N SER A 106 -3.88 5.00 -20.61
CA SER A 106 -3.49 6.36 -20.28
C SER A 106 -2.19 6.81 -20.97
N GLY A 107 -1.32 5.86 -21.32
CA GLY A 107 -0.11 6.08 -22.09
C GLY A 107 0.55 4.74 -22.43
N ARG A 108 1.64 4.77 -23.20
CA ARG A 108 2.44 3.59 -23.57
C ARG A 108 3.91 3.95 -23.65
N PHE A 109 4.79 3.05 -23.20
CA PHE A 109 6.21 3.08 -23.54
C PHE A 109 6.43 2.25 -24.80
N VAL A 110 6.77 2.90 -25.91
CA VAL A 110 6.90 2.24 -27.22
C VAL A 110 8.29 1.59 -27.39
N GLY A 111 8.34 0.34 -27.86
CA GLY A 111 9.61 -0.33 -28.17
C GLY A 111 10.30 0.19 -29.43
N ARG A 112 9.61 0.95 -30.29
CA ARG A 112 10.15 1.57 -31.51
C ARG A 112 9.65 3.01 -31.65
N SER A 113 10.54 3.93 -32.02
CA SER A 113 10.22 5.33 -32.33
C SER A 113 10.88 5.70 -33.65
N GLY A 114 10.07 5.94 -34.69
CA GLY A 114 10.56 6.01 -36.08
C GLY A 114 11.30 4.72 -36.44
N ASP A 115 12.56 4.81 -36.88
CA ASP A 115 13.43 3.66 -37.12
C ASP A 115 14.28 3.24 -35.91
N LEU A 116 14.30 4.03 -34.83
CA LEU A 116 15.01 3.68 -33.61
C LEU A 116 14.24 2.59 -32.85
N VAL A 117 14.77 1.38 -32.85
CA VAL A 117 14.34 0.29 -31.98
C VAL A 117 14.94 0.50 -30.59
N LEU A 118 14.10 0.86 -29.62
CA LEU A 118 14.47 0.96 -28.21
C LEU A 118 14.55 -0.43 -27.58
N TYR A 119 13.58 -1.30 -27.87
CA TYR A 119 13.53 -2.71 -27.46
C TYR A 119 12.53 -3.50 -28.30
N ARG A 120 12.44 -4.82 -28.11
CA ARG A 120 11.47 -5.67 -28.82
C ARG A 120 10.81 -6.65 -27.86
N GLN A 121 9.49 -6.86 -28.06
CA GLN A 121 8.67 -7.86 -27.38
C GLN A 121 8.90 -7.88 -25.85
N PRO A 122 8.39 -6.89 -25.10
CA PRO A 122 8.42 -6.96 -23.65
C PRO A 122 7.59 -8.17 -23.20
N SER A 123 8.12 -8.96 -22.27
CA SER A 123 7.49 -10.20 -21.80
C SER A 123 7.06 -10.12 -20.32
N ALA A 124 7.77 -9.32 -19.52
CA ALA A 124 7.39 -9.04 -18.14
C ALA A 124 7.80 -7.62 -17.74
N VAL A 125 7.11 -7.12 -16.71
CA VAL A 125 7.47 -5.90 -15.98
C VAL A 125 7.62 -6.24 -14.50
N LEU A 126 8.44 -5.45 -13.81
CA LEU A 126 8.63 -5.49 -12.36
C LEU A 126 8.96 -4.07 -11.85
N PRO A 127 7.97 -3.34 -11.30
CA PRO A 127 8.15 -1.99 -10.76
C PRO A 127 9.07 -1.94 -9.53
N ARG A 128 9.57 -0.74 -9.21
CA ARG A 128 10.45 -0.46 -8.06
C ARG A 128 9.91 0.69 -7.21
N GLU A 129 10.30 0.72 -5.93
CA GLU A 129 9.97 1.80 -4.98
C GLU A 129 10.50 3.19 -5.42
N ASP A 130 11.54 3.23 -6.25
CA ASP A 130 12.06 4.47 -6.84
C ASP A 130 11.16 5.05 -7.95
N GLY A 131 10.15 4.32 -8.40
CA GLY A 131 9.25 4.67 -9.51
C GLY A 131 9.77 4.26 -10.89
N THR A 132 10.98 3.70 -10.99
CA THR A 132 11.43 3.04 -12.22
C THR A 132 10.85 1.62 -12.31
N THR A 133 10.85 1.04 -13.51
CA THR A 133 10.37 -0.32 -13.77
C THR A 133 11.40 -1.11 -14.54
N TRP A 134 11.67 -2.33 -14.10
CA TRP A 134 12.38 -3.33 -14.89
C TRP A 134 11.45 -3.91 -15.96
N VAL A 135 11.90 -3.91 -17.22
CA VAL A 135 11.18 -4.47 -18.36
C VAL A 135 12.06 -5.55 -19.00
N VAL A 136 11.51 -6.76 -19.11
CA VAL A 136 12.19 -7.91 -19.73
C VAL A 136 11.91 -7.89 -21.23
N ALA A 137 12.94 -7.69 -22.06
CA ALA A 137 12.79 -7.63 -23.52
C ALA A 137 13.19 -8.95 -24.19
N TYR A 138 12.25 -9.90 -24.22
CA TYR A 138 12.38 -11.20 -24.89
C TYR A 138 12.83 -11.08 -26.35
N GLY A 139 12.41 -10.01 -27.04
CA GLY A 139 12.72 -9.78 -28.45
C GLY A 139 14.15 -9.31 -28.72
N SER A 140 14.79 -8.60 -27.78
CA SER A 140 16.14 -8.02 -27.91
C SER A 140 17.18 -8.56 -26.90
N ASN A 141 16.84 -9.61 -26.15
CA ASN A 141 17.74 -10.33 -25.23
C ASN A 141 18.39 -9.42 -24.17
N GLU A 142 17.61 -8.54 -23.56
CA GLU A 142 18.08 -7.56 -22.57
C GLU A 142 17.04 -7.29 -21.48
N LEU A 143 17.52 -6.83 -20.32
CA LEU A 143 16.75 -6.35 -19.19
C LEU A 143 16.95 -4.83 -19.08
N LEU A 144 15.85 -4.08 -19.02
CA LEU A 144 15.83 -2.63 -19.20
C LEU A 144 15.24 -1.94 -17.97
N ARG A 145 15.89 -0.88 -17.46
CA ARG A 145 15.27 -0.03 -16.42
C ARG A 145 14.71 1.22 -17.09
N ILE A 146 13.39 1.39 -17.03
CA ILE A 146 12.67 2.53 -17.63
C ILE A 146 12.12 3.42 -16.51
N ASP A 147 12.20 4.74 -16.65
CA ASP A 147 11.57 5.70 -15.73
C ASP A 147 10.09 5.96 -16.05
N VAL A 148 9.39 6.72 -15.19
CA VAL A 148 7.97 7.09 -15.40
C VAL A 148 7.74 7.94 -16.67
N ASN A 149 8.80 8.51 -17.24
CA ASN A 149 8.78 9.30 -18.47
C ASN A 149 9.08 8.43 -19.72
N GLY A 150 9.15 7.10 -19.56
CA GLY A 150 9.38 6.14 -20.64
C GLY A 150 10.83 6.04 -21.11
N ILE A 151 11.77 6.61 -20.36
CA ILE A 151 13.16 6.75 -20.78
C ILE A 151 14.05 5.71 -20.09
N ILE A 152 14.78 4.95 -20.92
CA ILE A 152 15.65 3.85 -20.50
C ILE A 152 16.89 4.43 -19.80
N ARG A 153 17.05 4.09 -18.52
CA ARG A 153 18.15 4.52 -17.64
C ARG A 153 19.26 3.48 -17.52
N ASP A 154 18.96 2.21 -17.78
CA ASP A 154 19.90 1.09 -17.64
C ASP A 154 19.58 -0.02 -18.65
N ARG A 155 20.61 -0.76 -19.08
CA ARG A 155 20.52 -1.90 -20.00
C ARG A 155 21.46 -3.01 -19.56
N LYS A 156 20.89 -4.07 -18.98
CA LYS A 156 21.63 -5.28 -18.61
C LYS A 156 21.48 -6.32 -19.71
N ARG A 157 22.59 -6.72 -20.33
CA ARG A 157 22.61 -7.79 -21.36
C ARG A 157 22.86 -9.18 -20.79
N GLY A 158 23.22 -9.28 -19.50
CA GLY A 158 23.63 -10.52 -18.85
C GLY A 158 25.14 -10.74 -18.91
N PRO A 159 25.62 -12.00 -18.77
CA PRO A 159 27.03 -12.36 -18.85
C PRO A 159 27.56 -12.33 -20.30
N LEU A 160 28.78 -12.79 -20.54
CA LEU A 160 29.49 -12.72 -21.84
C LEU A 160 28.68 -13.25 -23.04
N TYR A 161 27.89 -14.32 -22.86
CA TYR A 161 27.04 -14.90 -23.91
C TYR A 161 25.64 -14.26 -24.02
N GLY A 162 25.35 -13.30 -23.15
CA GLY A 162 24.05 -12.65 -23.00
C GLY A 162 22.96 -13.52 -22.38
N PHE A 163 21.81 -12.91 -22.12
CA PHE A 163 20.56 -13.63 -21.84
C PHE A 163 20.01 -14.26 -23.14
N ASP A 164 19.50 -15.49 -23.09
CA ASP A 164 18.90 -16.16 -24.24
C ASP A 164 17.37 -16.28 -24.11
N ARG A 165 16.67 -15.31 -24.71
CA ARG A 165 15.21 -15.14 -24.66
C ARG A 165 14.68 -15.05 -23.23
N PRO A 166 15.07 -13.99 -22.48
CA PRO A 166 14.57 -13.78 -21.13
C PRO A 166 13.04 -13.56 -21.16
N TYR A 167 12.30 -14.10 -20.19
CA TYR A 167 10.82 -14.11 -20.20
C TYR A 167 10.20 -13.41 -18.99
N ASP A 168 10.43 -13.88 -17.77
CA ASP A 168 9.89 -13.29 -16.54
C ASP A 168 10.98 -12.93 -15.53
N LEU A 169 10.68 -11.98 -14.65
CA LEU A 169 11.56 -11.46 -13.61
C LEU A 169 10.81 -11.44 -12.27
N ALA A 170 11.30 -12.18 -11.28
CA ALA A 170 10.79 -12.19 -9.91
C ALA A 170 11.83 -11.63 -8.92
N ARG A 171 11.37 -11.14 -7.77
CA ARG A 171 12.23 -10.57 -6.71
C ARG A 171 12.22 -11.46 -5.47
N GLY A 172 13.38 -11.76 -4.93
CA GLY A 172 13.53 -12.46 -3.65
C GLY A 172 13.41 -11.53 -2.43
N PRO A 173 13.17 -12.07 -1.22
CA PRO A 173 13.09 -11.29 0.02
C PRO A 173 14.45 -10.69 0.45
N ASP A 174 15.56 -11.20 -0.09
CA ASP A 174 16.90 -10.62 0.03
C ASP A 174 17.17 -9.47 -0.97
N GLY A 175 16.23 -9.21 -1.88
CA GLY A 175 16.30 -8.19 -2.92
C GLY A 175 16.91 -8.66 -4.24
N LYS A 176 17.46 -9.88 -4.34
CA LYS A 176 17.95 -10.43 -5.62
C LYS A 176 16.82 -10.54 -6.64
N LEU A 177 17.19 -10.60 -7.92
CA LEU A 177 16.27 -10.80 -9.02
C LEU A 177 16.54 -12.14 -9.71
N PHE A 178 15.48 -12.88 -10.02
CA PHE A 178 15.52 -14.14 -10.74
C PHE A 178 14.90 -13.91 -12.12
N LEU A 179 15.65 -14.23 -13.18
CA LEU A 179 15.26 -13.99 -14.57
C LEU A 179 15.20 -15.31 -15.35
N SER A 180 14.02 -15.71 -15.83
CA SER A 180 13.88 -16.95 -16.60
C SER A 180 14.35 -16.77 -18.04
N GLU A 181 15.15 -17.70 -18.55
CA GLU A 181 15.67 -17.68 -19.92
C GLU A 181 15.02 -18.81 -20.73
N PHE A 182 13.97 -18.47 -21.46
CA PHE A 182 13.09 -19.42 -22.14
C PHE A 182 13.84 -20.31 -23.15
N ARG A 183 14.73 -19.72 -23.96
CA ARG A 183 15.51 -20.52 -24.93
C ARG A 183 16.77 -21.12 -24.29
N GLY A 184 17.40 -20.39 -23.36
CA GLY A 184 18.54 -20.87 -22.59
C GLY A 184 18.25 -22.11 -21.73
N GLY A 185 17.01 -22.28 -21.27
CA GLY A 185 16.61 -23.42 -20.42
C GLY A 185 17.20 -23.34 -19.01
N ARG A 186 17.25 -22.13 -18.43
CA ARG A 186 17.89 -21.81 -17.15
C ARG A 186 17.21 -20.61 -16.50
N VAL A 187 17.54 -20.33 -15.24
CA VAL A 187 17.21 -19.06 -14.57
C VAL A 187 18.52 -18.34 -14.24
N SER A 188 18.65 -17.08 -14.66
CA SER A 188 19.75 -16.19 -14.25
C SER A 188 19.44 -15.56 -12.90
N VAL A 189 20.39 -15.58 -11.97
CA VAL A 189 20.32 -14.86 -10.69
C VAL A 189 21.11 -13.56 -10.80
N LEU A 190 20.48 -12.45 -10.41
CA LEU A 190 21.00 -11.09 -10.55
C LEU A 190 20.95 -10.33 -9.20
N SER A 191 21.73 -9.25 -9.09
CA SER A 191 21.58 -8.25 -8.03
C SER A 191 20.24 -7.50 -8.14
N ALA A 192 19.88 -6.70 -7.12
CA ALA A 192 18.74 -5.78 -7.17
C ALA A 192 18.89 -4.72 -8.29
N GLU A 193 20.14 -4.48 -8.70
CA GLU A 193 20.59 -3.58 -9.77
C GLU A 193 20.57 -4.28 -11.15
N GLY A 194 20.28 -5.58 -11.22
CA GLY A 194 20.18 -6.35 -12.46
C GLY A 194 21.49 -6.91 -13.01
N ASP A 195 22.59 -6.82 -12.25
CA ASP A 195 23.89 -7.37 -12.62
C ASP A 195 23.94 -8.88 -12.37
N TRP A 196 24.38 -9.65 -13.36
CA TRP A 196 24.37 -11.12 -13.32
C TRP A 196 25.38 -11.69 -12.31
N GLN A 197 24.98 -12.74 -11.60
CA GLN A 197 25.77 -13.41 -10.57
C GLN A 197 26.05 -14.88 -10.92
N TYR A 198 25.02 -15.68 -11.18
CA TYR A 198 25.12 -17.11 -11.51
C TYR A 198 23.85 -17.63 -12.20
N TYR A 199 23.82 -18.92 -12.55
CA TYR A 199 22.65 -19.60 -13.10
C TYR A 199 22.10 -20.66 -12.14
N ILE A 200 20.79 -20.88 -12.19
CA ILE A 200 20.09 -22.03 -11.60
C ILE A 200 19.57 -22.91 -12.74
N GLY A 201 19.84 -24.22 -12.62
CA GLY A 201 19.39 -25.25 -13.56
C GLY A 201 20.09 -25.23 -14.92
N SER A 202 19.67 -26.15 -15.79
CA SER A 202 20.19 -26.30 -17.15
C SER A 202 19.15 -26.88 -18.11
N LYS A 203 19.40 -26.80 -19.41
CA LYS A 203 18.42 -27.20 -20.43
C LYS A 203 18.21 -28.71 -20.44
N GLY A 204 16.96 -29.17 -20.29
CA GLY A 204 16.62 -30.59 -20.32
C GLY A 204 15.33 -30.95 -19.56
N ILE A 205 15.16 -32.24 -19.26
CA ILE A 205 13.92 -32.82 -18.71
C ILE A 205 14.09 -33.43 -17.31
N GLY A 206 15.32 -33.56 -16.82
CA GLY A 206 15.64 -34.17 -15.52
C GLY A 206 15.32 -33.27 -14.31
N PRO A 207 15.65 -33.73 -13.10
CA PRO A 207 15.64 -32.89 -11.89
C PRO A 207 16.49 -31.63 -12.08
N GLY A 208 15.99 -30.47 -11.65
CA GLY A 208 16.67 -29.18 -11.80
C GLY A 208 16.85 -28.67 -13.23
N GLN A 209 16.34 -29.36 -14.26
CA GLN A 209 16.45 -28.96 -15.66
C GLN A 209 15.17 -28.29 -16.18
N PHE A 210 15.27 -27.52 -17.27
CA PHE A 210 14.13 -26.80 -17.87
C PHE A 210 14.04 -26.93 -19.40
N MET A 211 12.80 -26.87 -19.91
CA MET A 211 12.47 -26.73 -21.32
C MET A 211 11.48 -25.57 -21.50
N GLY A 212 12.00 -24.36 -21.71
CA GLY A 212 11.16 -23.16 -21.79
C GLY A 212 10.63 -22.69 -20.45
N PRO A 213 11.50 -22.35 -19.47
CA PRO A 213 11.03 -21.73 -18.23
C PRO A 213 10.34 -20.39 -18.55
N GLN A 214 9.14 -20.19 -17.99
CA GLN A 214 8.32 -18.99 -18.16
C GLN A 214 8.23 -18.21 -16.86
N ASN A 215 7.09 -18.20 -16.17
CA ASN A 215 6.90 -17.35 -15.00
C ASN A 215 7.60 -17.87 -13.74
N LEU A 216 7.91 -16.92 -12.86
CA LEU A 216 8.66 -17.12 -11.63
C LEU A 216 7.88 -16.55 -10.44
N ALA A 217 7.90 -17.29 -9.33
CA ALA A 217 7.46 -16.80 -8.02
C ALA A 217 8.51 -17.15 -6.95
N VAL A 218 8.64 -16.30 -5.94
CA VAL A 218 9.48 -16.55 -4.76
C VAL A 218 8.59 -16.39 -3.53
N ASP A 219 8.71 -17.27 -2.55
CA ASP A 219 7.95 -17.16 -1.28
C ASP A 219 8.72 -16.39 -0.18
N ASP A 220 8.05 -16.10 0.93
CA ASP A 220 8.60 -15.37 2.09
C ASP A 220 9.89 -16.00 2.68
N GLU A 221 10.14 -17.28 2.43
CA GLU A 221 11.32 -18.02 2.89
C GLU A 221 12.44 -18.07 1.83
N GLY A 222 12.19 -17.50 0.64
CA GLY A 222 13.14 -17.42 -0.46
C GLY A 222 13.14 -18.62 -1.40
N TYR A 223 12.19 -19.56 -1.28
CA TYR A 223 12.09 -20.68 -2.22
C TYR A 223 11.61 -20.18 -3.59
N LEU A 224 12.35 -20.52 -4.64
CA LEU A 224 12.03 -20.17 -6.02
C LEU A 224 11.16 -21.26 -6.66
N TYR A 225 10.02 -20.87 -7.21
CA TYR A 225 9.12 -21.73 -7.99
C TYR A 225 9.15 -21.28 -9.45
N VAL A 226 9.47 -22.21 -10.35
CA VAL A 226 9.68 -21.96 -11.79
C VAL A 226 8.64 -22.73 -12.58
N VAL A 227 7.86 -22.04 -13.43
CA VAL A 227 6.98 -22.70 -14.40
C VAL A 227 7.81 -23.18 -15.59
N ASP A 228 7.93 -24.49 -15.72
CA ASP A 228 8.71 -25.19 -16.75
C ASP A 228 7.76 -25.64 -17.87
N PHE A 229 7.37 -24.67 -18.72
CA PHE A 229 6.24 -24.76 -19.67
C PHE A 229 6.32 -25.99 -20.58
N GLY A 230 7.47 -26.23 -21.21
CA GLY A 230 7.66 -27.34 -22.16
C GLY A 230 7.68 -28.72 -21.48
N ASN A 231 8.12 -28.80 -20.23
CA ASN A 231 8.01 -30.02 -19.42
C ASN A 231 6.64 -30.18 -18.74
N ARG A 232 5.78 -29.14 -18.77
CA ARG A 232 4.43 -29.09 -18.17
C ARG A 232 4.43 -29.32 -16.65
N ARG A 233 5.34 -28.66 -15.94
CA ARG A 233 5.53 -28.79 -14.48
C ARG A 233 5.90 -27.45 -13.83
N VAL A 234 5.80 -27.41 -12.50
CA VAL A 234 6.47 -26.42 -11.67
C VAL A 234 7.66 -27.09 -10.98
N SER A 235 8.82 -26.43 -10.97
CA SER A 235 10.04 -26.87 -10.27
C SER A 235 10.36 -25.94 -9.11
N LYS A 236 10.63 -26.50 -7.93
CA LYS A 236 10.96 -25.77 -6.69
C LYS A 236 12.47 -25.87 -6.38
N PHE A 237 13.07 -24.74 -6.04
CA PHE A 237 14.46 -24.60 -5.63
C PHE A 237 14.54 -23.89 -4.27
N ASP A 238 15.60 -24.16 -3.50
CA ASP A 238 15.90 -23.47 -2.24
C ASP A 238 16.56 -22.08 -2.48
N PRO A 239 16.74 -21.26 -1.43
CA PRO A 239 17.41 -19.96 -1.55
C PRO A 239 18.88 -20.00 -2.01
N SER A 240 19.53 -21.18 -2.02
CA SER A 240 20.86 -21.38 -2.59
C SER A 240 20.83 -21.64 -4.10
N GLY A 241 19.66 -22.05 -4.64
CA GLY A 241 19.48 -22.48 -6.03
C GLY A 241 19.54 -24.01 -6.21
N THR A 242 19.50 -24.79 -5.12
CA THR A 242 19.46 -26.26 -5.16
C THR A 242 18.05 -26.75 -5.46
N PHE A 243 17.90 -27.70 -6.39
CA PHE A 243 16.60 -28.28 -6.74
C PHE A 243 16.06 -29.16 -5.61
N ILE A 244 14.78 -28.99 -5.27
CA ILE A 244 14.09 -29.76 -4.22
C ILE A 244 13.12 -30.77 -4.84
N ALA A 245 12.19 -30.29 -5.66
CA ALA A 245 11.04 -31.07 -6.13
C ALA A 245 10.44 -30.48 -7.41
N SER A 246 9.62 -31.26 -8.12
CA SER A 246 8.77 -30.74 -9.20
C SER A 246 7.42 -31.45 -9.25
N PHE A 247 6.35 -30.69 -9.51
CA PHE A 247 4.96 -31.16 -9.53
C PHE A 247 4.22 -30.71 -10.80
N GLY A 248 3.14 -31.42 -11.15
CA GLY A 248 2.56 -31.41 -12.50
C GLY A 248 2.92 -32.69 -13.26
N LYS A 249 3.22 -32.60 -14.56
CA LYS A 249 3.54 -33.78 -15.41
C LYS A 249 4.63 -34.66 -14.77
N ASN A 250 4.43 -35.98 -14.81
CA ASN A 250 5.25 -37.02 -14.19
C ASN A 250 5.30 -36.99 -12.63
N SER A 251 4.39 -36.29 -11.96
CA SER A 251 4.09 -36.45 -10.53
C SER A 251 2.73 -37.13 -10.31
N ALA A 252 2.30 -37.30 -9.06
CA ALA A 252 0.94 -37.76 -8.75
C ALA A 252 -0.17 -36.90 -9.41
N ASN A 253 0.14 -35.64 -9.75
CA ASN A 253 -0.77 -34.65 -10.30
C ASN A 253 -0.55 -34.46 -11.83
N ALA A 254 -0.11 -35.50 -12.54
CA ALA A 254 0.37 -35.41 -13.93
C ALA A 254 -0.63 -34.85 -14.95
N GLU A 255 -1.94 -35.08 -14.75
CA GLU A 255 -2.99 -34.62 -15.67
C GLU A 255 -3.58 -33.24 -15.33
N VAL A 256 -3.15 -32.63 -14.21
CA VAL A 256 -3.64 -31.31 -13.76
C VAL A 256 -3.04 -30.19 -14.61
N LEU A 257 -1.73 -30.19 -14.83
CA LEU A 257 -1.03 -29.13 -15.56
C LEU A 257 -0.77 -29.54 -17.02
N LYS A 258 -1.42 -28.82 -17.95
CA LYS A 258 -1.43 -29.05 -19.40
C LYS A 258 -0.66 -27.96 -20.15
N PHE A 259 -0.93 -26.68 -19.89
CA PHE A 259 -0.07 -25.56 -20.25
C PHE A 259 -0.01 -24.57 -19.07
N PRO A 260 0.76 -24.88 -18.01
CA PRO A 260 0.96 -23.94 -16.91
C PRO A 260 1.69 -22.69 -17.42
N THR A 261 1.23 -21.51 -17.04
CA THR A 261 1.77 -20.21 -17.47
C THR A 261 2.14 -19.36 -16.27
N GLY A 262 1.19 -18.67 -15.66
CA GLY A 262 1.39 -17.80 -14.50
C GLY A 262 1.55 -18.57 -13.19
N ILE A 263 2.34 -18.03 -12.26
CA ILE A 263 2.53 -18.59 -10.91
C ILE A 263 2.61 -17.47 -9.87
N ALA A 264 2.02 -17.69 -8.70
CA ALA A 264 2.18 -16.87 -7.51
C ALA A 264 2.19 -17.76 -6.26
N VAL A 265 2.77 -17.29 -5.16
CA VAL A 265 2.73 -17.99 -3.85
C VAL A 265 2.25 -17.01 -2.80
N ALA A 266 1.19 -17.35 -2.08
CA ALA A 266 0.64 -16.55 -0.99
C ALA A 266 0.28 -17.47 0.19
N ASP A 267 0.69 -17.11 1.41
CA ASP A 267 0.39 -17.82 2.67
C ASP A 267 0.59 -19.35 2.64
N GLY A 268 1.60 -19.80 1.90
CA GLY A 268 1.97 -21.22 1.77
C GLY A 268 1.22 -21.99 0.68
N ILE A 269 0.30 -21.33 -0.04
CA ILE A 269 -0.40 -21.89 -1.20
C ILE A 269 0.29 -21.39 -2.48
N VAL A 270 0.62 -22.32 -3.38
CA VAL A 270 1.14 -22.05 -4.72
C VAL A 270 -0.03 -22.04 -5.70
N TYR A 271 -0.30 -20.89 -6.30
CA TYR A 271 -1.32 -20.68 -7.32
C TYR A 271 -0.67 -20.81 -8.70
N VAL A 272 -1.16 -21.72 -9.53
CA VAL A 272 -0.65 -21.96 -10.89
C VAL A 272 -1.80 -21.79 -11.88
N ALA A 273 -1.67 -20.80 -12.76
CA ALA A 273 -2.58 -20.62 -13.88
C ALA A 273 -2.25 -21.63 -14.99
N ASP A 274 -3.26 -22.28 -15.54
CA ASP A 274 -3.14 -23.14 -16.73
C ASP A 274 -3.98 -22.59 -17.88
N LYS A 275 -3.29 -22.32 -18.99
CA LYS A 275 -3.86 -21.67 -20.17
C LYS A 275 -4.68 -22.61 -21.06
N TYR A 276 -4.50 -23.92 -20.94
CA TYR A 276 -5.26 -24.90 -21.71
C TYR A 276 -6.62 -25.19 -21.05
N SER A 277 -6.62 -25.45 -19.73
CA SER A 277 -7.86 -25.66 -18.96
C SER A 277 -8.60 -24.36 -18.65
N ARG A 278 -7.92 -23.19 -18.77
CA ARG A 278 -8.43 -21.86 -18.40
C ARG A 278 -8.81 -21.78 -16.92
N SER A 279 -7.97 -22.35 -16.07
CA SER A 279 -8.19 -22.44 -14.64
C SER A 279 -6.96 -22.04 -13.84
N ILE A 280 -7.15 -21.69 -12.57
CA ILE A 280 -6.08 -21.55 -11.59
C ILE A 280 -6.17 -22.72 -10.62
N HIS A 281 -5.08 -23.46 -10.50
CA HIS A 281 -4.92 -24.62 -9.62
C HIS A 281 -4.11 -24.23 -8.39
N THR A 282 -4.41 -24.84 -7.24
CA THR A 282 -3.68 -24.63 -5.99
C THR A 282 -2.92 -25.87 -5.55
N PHE A 283 -1.71 -25.64 -5.04
CA PHE A 283 -0.81 -26.66 -4.48
C PHE A 283 -0.26 -26.17 -3.14
N ASP A 284 0.20 -27.07 -2.28
CA ASP A 284 0.99 -26.70 -1.11
C ASP A 284 2.47 -26.42 -1.46
N ARG A 285 3.26 -25.96 -0.48
CA ARG A 285 4.72 -25.76 -0.65
C ARG A 285 5.52 -27.03 -1.00
N ASN A 286 4.93 -28.23 -0.91
CA ASN A 286 5.56 -29.51 -1.24
C ASN A 286 5.19 -30.00 -2.64
N GLY A 287 4.18 -29.40 -3.29
CA GLY A 287 3.65 -29.81 -4.60
C GLY A 287 2.47 -30.79 -4.53
N ALA A 288 1.90 -31.02 -3.35
CA ALA A 288 0.62 -31.72 -3.21
C ALA A 288 -0.51 -30.83 -3.75
N TYR A 289 -1.44 -31.42 -4.50
CA TYR A 289 -2.54 -30.68 -5.14
C TYR A 289 -3.69 -30.47 -4.15
N LEU A 290 -4.15 -29.23 -4.04
CA LEU A 290 -5.21 -28.82 -3.12
C LEU A 290 -6.57 -28.70 -3.84
N GLY A 291 -6.58 -28.24 -5.09
CA GLY A 291 -7.79 -28.20 -5.91
C GLY A 291 -7.75 -27.20 -7.07
N VAL A 292 -8.92 -27.00 -7.69
CA VAL A 292 -9.16 -25.88 -8.61
C VAL A 292 -9.65 -24.71 -7.76
N PHE A 293 -9.01 -23.55 -7.92
CA PHE A 293 -9.36 -22.31 -7.21
C PHE A 293 -10.28 -21.43 -8.05
N ILE A 294 -10.02 -21.31 -9.35
CA ILE A 294 -10.89 -20.65 -10.34
C ILE A 294 -11.01 -21.54 -11.56
N SER A 295 -12.23 -21.83 -11.98
CA SER A 295 -12.56 -22.68 -13.15
C SER A 295 -13.37 -21.96 -14.24
N GLU A 296 -13.82 -20.74 -13.98
CA GLU A 296 -14.74 -19.98 -14.85
C GLU A 296 -14.27 -18.54 -15.06
N GLY A 297 -14.82 -17.86 -16.06
CA GLY A 297 -14.54 -16.46 -16.37
C GLY A 297 -13.19 -16.16 -17.04
N LEU A 298 -12.22 -17.08 -16.99
CA LEU A 298 -10.90 -16.96 -17.64
C LEU A 298 -10.94 -17.38 -19.13
N VAL A 299 -10.14 -16.71 -19.97
CA VAL A 299 -10.05 -16.96 -21.42
C VAL A 299 -8.72 -17.62 -21.80
N GLY A 300 -7.63 -17.20 -21.18
CA GLY A 300 -6.28 -17.66 -21.46
C GLY A 300 -5.26 -16.93 -20.58
N PRO A 301 -5.15 -17.28 -19.29
CA PRO A 301 -4.26 -16.60 -18.36
C PRO A 301 -2.78 -16.76 -18.76
N GLU A 302 -2.03 -15.67 -18.69
CA GLU A 302 -0.62 -15.59 -19.08
C GLU A 302 0.31 -15.40 -17.89
N SER A 303 -0.12 -14.65 -16.85
CA SER A 303 0.67 -14.41 -15.63
C SER A 303 -0.19 -14.18 -14.40
N LEU A 304 0.42 -14.44 -13.24
CA LEU A 304 -0.07 -14.12 -11.89
C LEU A 304 1.00 -13.26 -11.20
N ARG A 305 0.60 -12.28 -10.40
CA ARG A 305 1.47 -11.52 -9.48
C ARG A 305 0.79 -11.39 -8.12
N LEU A 306 1.55 -11.57 -7.04
CA LEU A 306 1.10 -11.23 -5.69
C LEU A 306 1.29 -9.74 -5.44
N LEU A 307 0.22 -9.05 -5.05
CA LEU A 307 0.22 -7.64 -4.67
C LEU A 307 0.53 -7.48 -3.17
N SER A 308 1.00 -6.28 -2.79
CA SER A 308 1.38 -5.93 -1.40
C SER A 308 0.23 -5.93 -0.37
N ASP A 309 -1.01 -6.15 -0.81
CA ASP A 309 -2.20 -6.32 0.03
C ASP A 309 -2.64 -7.79 0.18
N GLY A 310 -1.91 -8.74 -0.42
CA GLY A 310 -2.20 -10.17 -0.42
C GLY A 310 -3.00 -10.66 -1.63
N ARG A 311 -3.55 -9.77 -2.46
CA ARG A 311 -4.37 -10.15 -3.62
C ARG A 311 -3.53 -10.53 -4.83
N LEU A 312 -4.12 -11.31 -5.75
CA LEU A 312 -3.47 -11.73 -6.99
C LEU A 312 -3.94 -10.86 -8.16
N LEU A 313 -2.99 -10.24 -8.88
CA LEU A 313 -3.23 -9.68 -10.20
C LEU A 313 -3.07 -10.79 -11.24
N VAL A 314 -4.08 -10.98 -12.09
CA VAL A 314 -4.13 -11.99 -13.15
C VAL A 314 -4.17 -11.29 -14.52
N THR A 315 -3.21 -11.61 -15.37
CA THR A 315 -3.23 -11.20 -16.78
C THR A 315 -3.97 -12.24 -17.61
N ASP A 316 -5.18 -11.94 -18.08
CA ASP A 316 -6.01 -12.84 -18.89
C ASP A 316 -6.15 -12.32 -20.33
N THR A 317 -5.18 -12.70 -21.19
CA THR A 317 -4.98 -12.26 -22.59
C THR A 317 -4.81 -10.75 -22.82
N ASN A 318 -5.87 -9.96 -22.67
CA ASN A 318 -5.87 -8.49 -22.74
C ASN A 318 -6.62 -7.82 -21.57
N ARG A 319 -7.06 -8.61 -20.59
CA ARG A 319 -7.83 -8.18 -19.41
C ARG A 319 -6.98 -8.31 -18.15
N PHE A 320 -7.25 -7.45 -17.17
CA PHE A 320 -6.61 -7.47 -15.86
C PHE A 320 -7.67 -7.82 -14.82
N LEU A 321 -7.49 -8.95 -14.14
CA LEU A 321 -8.40 -9.38 -13.08
C LEU A 321 -7.68 -9.29 -11.74
N LEU A 322 -8.37 -8.75 -10.74
CA LEU A 322 -7.97 -8.79 -9.34
C LEU A 322 -8.68 -9.97 -8.67
N VAL A 323 -7.93 -10.80 -7.99
CA VAL A 323 -8.44 -12.01 -7.33
C VAL A 323 -8.03 -12.00 -5.86
N ASP A 324 -8.99 -12.24 -4.98
CA ASP A 324 -8.76 -12.36 -3.53
C ASP A 324 -8.58 -13.84 -3.13
N PRO A 325 -7.40 -14.25 -2.62
CA PRO A 325 -7.15 -15.61 -2.10
C PRO A 325 -8.15 -16.11 -1.04
N ASP A 326 -8.62 -15.22 -0.15
CA ASP A 326 -9.45 -15.59 1.02
C ASP A 326 -10.94 -15.76 0.68
N THR A 327 -11.38 -15.20 -0.44
CA THR A 327 -12.80 -15.22 -0.85
C THR A 327 -13.04 -15.82 -2.23
N ALA A 328 -11.99 -16.05 -3.02
CA ALA A 328 -12.04 -16.41 -4.44
C ALA A 328 -12.82 -15.40 -5.32
N ILE A 329 -13.07 -14.18 -4.84
CA ILE A 329 -13.76 -13.14 -5.61
C ILE A 329 -12.84 -12.65 -6.74
N VAL A 330 -13.34 -12.72 -7.96
CA VAL A 330 -12.69 -12.25 -9.19
C VAL A 330 -13.33 -10.94 -9.63
N ARG A 331 -12.54 -9.87 -9.82
CA ARG A 331 -13.00 -8.56 -10.29
C ARG A 331 -12.20 -8.11 -11.50
N GLU A 332 -12.87 -7.73 -12.59
CA GLU A 332 -12.19 -7.11 -13.72
C GLU A 332 -11.80 -5.65 -13.37
N LEU A 333 -10.50 -5.35 -13.49
CA LEU A 333 -9.95 -4.01 -13.27
C LEU A 333 -10.00 -3.16 -14.55
N GLY A 334 -9.76 -3.76 -15.70
CA GLY A 334 -9.71 -3.07 -17.00
C GLY A 334 -9.24 -3.97 -18.14
N VAL A 335 -9.22 -3.41 -19.35
CA VAL A 335 -8.94 -4.11 -20.61
C VAL A 335 -8.13 -3.19 -21.54
N ILE A 336 -7.16 -3.72 -22.30
CA ILE A 336 -6.51 -3.00 -23.41
C ILE A 336 -7.00 -3.58 -24.75
N GLY A 337 -7.52 -2.71 -25.63
CA GLY A 337 -7.81 -3.03 -27.03
C GLY A 337 -8.66 -4.29 -27.23
N ASN A 338 -8.38 -5.02 -28.31
CA ASN A 338 -9.07 -6.26 -28.67
C ASN A 338 -8.13 -7.47 -28.51
N ILE A 339 -8.68 -8.62 -28.08
CA ILE A 339 -7.97 -9.90 -27.88
C ILE A 339 -7.18 -10.34 -29.14
N SER A 340 -7.67 -10.01 -30.34
CA SER A 340 -6.98 -10.31 -31.60
C SER A 340 -5.79 -9.38 -31.92
N ALA A 341 -5.74 -8.19 -31.32
CA ALA A 341 -4.73 -7.16 -31.58
C ALA A 341 -3.60 -7.11 -30.54
N VAL A 342 -3.89 -7.50 -29.29
CA VAL A 342 -3.02 -7.38 -28.11
C VAL A 342 -2.60 -8.76 -27.62
N ARG A 343 -1.40 -8.92 -27.03
CA ARG A 343 -1.09 -10.05 -26.15
C ARG A 343 -0.26 -9.57 -24.97
N VAL A 344 -0.91 -9.35 -23.83
CA VAL A 344 -0.20 -9.05 -22.58
C VAL A 344 0.33 -10.36 -21.99
N THR A 345 1.61 -10.40 -21.65
CA THR A 345 2.25 -11.61 -21.08
C THR A 345 2.56 -11.46 -19.60
N GLY A 346 3.09 -10.30 -19.19
CA GLY A 346 3.27 -9.91 -17.80
C GLY A 346 2.58 -8.58 -17.50
N SER A 347 2.02 -8.44 -16.31
CA SER A 347 1.58 -7.14 -15.77
C SER A 347 1.83 -7.05 -14.28
N ASP A 348 1.94 -5.83 -13.78
CA ASP A 348 2.19 -5.51 -12.37
C ASP A 348 1.69 -4.09 -12.05
N ILE A 349 1.58 -3.73 -10.77
CA ILE A 349 1.13 -2.40 -10.33
C ILE A 349 2.33 -1.55 -9.93
N ASP A 350 2.49 -0.39 -10.58
CA ASP A 350 3.55 0.56 -10.29
C ASP A 350 3.36 1.24 -8.92
N ARG A 351 4.40 1.93 -8.45
CA ARG A 351 4.41 2.51 -7.11
C ARG A 351 3.47 3.72 -6.94
N ASN A 352 2.99 4.30 -8.04
CA ASN A 352 1.91 5.30 -8.10
C ASN A 352 0.50 4.64 -8.14
N GLY A 353 0.45 3.34 -8.41
CA GLY A 353 -0.75 2.53 -8.46
C GLY A 353 -1.41 2.46 -9.84
N SER A 354 -0.66 2.62 -10.93
CA SER A 354 -1.08 2.33 -12.31
C SER A 354 -0.65 0.91 -12.70
N ILE A 355 -1.45 0.23 -13.52
CA ILE A 355 -1.07 -1.09 -14.06
C ILE A 355 -0.12 -0.88 -15.24
N LEU A 356 1.04 -1.52 -15.20
CA LEU A 356 1.96 -1.64 -16.33
C LEU A 356 1.79 -3.02 -16.98
N ALA A 357 1.67 -3.05 -18.30
CA ALA A 357 1.32 -4.25 -19.06
C ALA A 357 2.27 -4.46 -20.24
N ALA A 358 3.01 -5.57 -20.24
CA ALA A 358 3.92 -5.95 -21.32
C ALA A 358 3.14 -6.54 -22.51
N ASP A 359 2.80 -5.72 -23.50
CA ASP A 359 2.23 -6.18 -24.77
C ASP A 359 3.33 -6.76 -25.66
N PHE A 360 3.47 -8.07 -25.55
CA PHE A 360 4.43 -8.88 -26.29
C PHE A 360 4.20 -8.83 -27.80
N LYS A 361 2.95 -8.59 -28.24
CA LYS A 361 2.57 -8.58 -29.66
C LYS A 361 2.88 -7.24 -30.31
N ASN A 362 2.48 -6.12 -29.70
CA ASN A 362 2.72 -4.79 -30.25
C ASN A 362 4.12 -4.24 -29.92
N GLY A 363 4.83 -4.85 -28.96
CA GLY A 363 6.21 -4.52 -28.64
C GLY A 363 6.35 -3.33 -27.69
N GLU A 364 5.33 -3.05 -26.89
CA GLU A 364 5.21 -1.86 -26.05
C GLU A 364 4.75 -2.21 -24.63
N VAL A 365 4.96 -1.29 -23.68
CA VAL A 365 4.43 -1.42 -22.32
C VAL A 365 3.27 -0.43 -22.17
N SER A 366 2.04 -0.94 -22.15
CA SER A 366 0.84 -0.12 -21.94
C SER A 366 0.69 0.26 -20.47
N ILE A 367 0.16 1.45 -20.22
CA ILE A 367 -0.06 2.03 -18.90
C ILE A 367 -1.55 2.27 -18.71
N LEU A 368 -2.17 1.57 -17.75
CA LEU A 368 -3.54 1.84 -17.33
C LEU A 368 -3.52 2.60 -16.01
N THR A 369 -4.20 3.75 -15.98
CA THR A 369 -4.38 4.57 -14.77
C THR A 369 -5.82 4.44 -14.29
N ARG A 370 -6.07 4.57 -12.98
CA ARG A 370 -7.43 4.61 -12.44
C ARG A 370 -8.23 5.78 -13.03
N ILE A 371 -9.52 5.57 -13.32
CA ILE A 371 -10.39 6.63 -13.89
C ILE A 371 -10.42 7.86 -12.98
N GLU A 372 -10.47 7.67 -11.67
CA GLU A 372 -10.48 8.73 -10.66
C GLU A 372 -9.23 9.63 -10.67
N ASP A 373 -8.05 9.08 -10.96
CA ASP A 373 -6.79 9.82 -11.03
C ASP A 373 -6.66 10.55 -12.38
N LYS A 374 -7.04 9.88 -13.48
CA LYS A 374 -7.04 10.45 -14.85
C LYS A 374 -7.88 11.73 -14.95
N ALA A 375 -8.92 11.86 -14.13
CA ALA A 375 -9.79 13.05 -14.06
C ALA A 375 -9.40 14.07 -12.96
N ALA A 376 -8.54 13.72 -12.01
CA ALA A 376 -8.27 14.57 -10.83
C ALA A 376 -7.01 15.44 -10.93
N GLY A 377 -6.04 15.07 -11.79
CA GLY A 377 -4.74 15.74 -11.86
C GLY A 377 -3.89 15.55 -10.59
N LEU A 378 -2.82 16.34 -10.47
CA LEU A 378 -1.84 16.24 -9.39
C LEU A 378 -1.80 17.50 -8.52
N PHE A 379 -1.69 17.30 -7.21
CA PHE A 379 -1.48 18.35 -6.22
C PHE A 379 0.01 18.62 -6.06
N VAL A 380 0.52 19.53 -6.89
CA VAL A 380 1.88 20.07 -6.77
C VAL A 380 1.88 21.19 -5.72
N LYS A 381 2.79 21.12 -4.75
CA LYS A 381 2.93 22.08 -3.66
C LYS A 381 4.41 22.33 -3.38
N ILE A 382 4.82 23.60 -3.33
CA ILE A 382 6.11 23.96 -2.71
C ILE A 382 5.96 23.73 -1.21
N ASP A 383 6.69 22.74 -0.68
CA ASP A 383 6.63 22.34 0.73
C ASP A 383 7.42 23.33 1.61
N ARG A 384 8.56 23.81 1.09
CA ARG A 384 9.52 24.71 1.75
C ARG A 384 10.36 25.45 0.70
N ILE A 385 10.84 26.65 1.05
CA ILE A 385 11.88 27.39 0.32
C ILE A 385 13.02 27.72 1.29
N VAL A 386 14.25 27.37 0.92
CA VAL A 386 15.47 27.66 1.68
C VAL A 386 16.33 28.63 0.86
N ALA A 387 16.64 29.79 1.44
CA ALA A 387 17.36 30.87 0.77
C ALA A 387 18.48 31.47 1.66
N ASP A 388 18.93 30.73 2.67
CA ASP A 388 20.02 31.13 3.57
C ASP A 388 21.39 31.26 2.84
N GLU A 389 21.48 30.78 1.58
CA GLU A 389 22.66 30.83 0.69
C GLU A 389 22.43 31.73 -0.54
N PHE A 390 21.57 32.76 -0.44
CA PHE A 390 21.22 33.65 -1.56
C PHE A 390 22.47 34.19 -2.31
N PRO A 391 22.54 34.13 -3.66
CA PRO A 391 21.44 33.91 -4.61
C PRO A 391 21.00 32.45 -4.83
N LEU A 392 21.60 31.46 -4.16
CA LEU A 392 21.13 30.08 -4.27
C LEU A 392 19.82 29.89 -3.47
N VAL A 393 18.75 29.55 -4.19
CA VAL A 393 17.44 29.23 -3.61
C VAL A 393 17.12 27.76 -3.86
N LYS A 394 16.85 27.01 -2.79
CA LYS A 394 16.52 25.58 -2.83
C LYS A 394 15.02 25.44 -2.52
N ALA A 395 14.27 24.84 -3.44
CA ALA A 395 12.85 24.57 -3.24
C ALA A 395 12.62 23.07 -2.97
N GLU A 396 11.88 22.76 -1.91
CA GLU A 396 11.32 21.43 -1.67
C GLU A 396 9.92 21.39 -2.29
N ILE A 397 9.65 20.41 -3.16
CA ILE A 397 8.35 20.26 -3.82
C ILE A 397 7.73 18.93 -3.39
N LEU A 398 6.47 18.95 -2.97
CA LEU A 398 5.66 17.77 -2.70
C LEU A 398 4.64 17.61 -3.84
N VAL A 399 4.61 16.43 -4.46
CA VAL A 399 3.62 16.09 -5.49
C VAL A 399 2.78 14.92 -4.99
N GLN A 400 1.46 15.12 -4.93
CA GLN A 400 0.50 14.14 -4.41
C GLN A 400 -0.67 13.92 -5.37
N ASP A 401 -1.27 12.74 -5.29
CA ASP A 401 -2.55 12.46 -5.94
C ASP A 401 -3.76 13.02 -5.16
N ARG A 402 -4.98 12.70 -5.62
CA ARG A 402 -6.22 13.10 -4.95
C ARG A 402 -6.31 12.57 -3.52
N LEU A 403 -5.85 11.34 -3.28
CA LEU A 403 -5.87 10.61 -2.00
C LEU A 403 -4.71 10.98 -1.06
N ARG A 404 -3.92 12.02 -1.37
CA ARG A 404 -2.72 12.46 -0.62
C ARG A 404 -1.56 11.44 -0.66
N ARG A 405 -1.59 10.40 -1.50
CA ARG A 405 -0.42 9.53 -1.73
C ARG A 405 0.64 10.33 -2.51
N PRO A 406 1.94 10.20 -2.19
CA PRO A 406 2.98 10.83 -2.99
C PRO A 406 3.08 10.19 -4.38
N VAL A 407 3.38 11.00 -5.39
CA VAL A 407 3.88 10.51 -6.67
C VAL A 407 5.38 10.19 -6.53
N VAL A 408 5.86 9.15 -7.20
CA VAL A 408 7.28 8.73 -7.26
C VAL A 408 7.79 8.66 -8.71
N GLY A 409 9.11 8.58 -8.88
CA GLY A 409 9.79 8.48 -10.18
C GLY A 409 9.98 9.78 -10.98
N LEU A 410 9.48 10.93 -10.51
CA LEU A 410 9.62 12.22 -11.19
C LEU A 410 11.09 12.68 -11.27
N ASP A 411 11.41 13.50 -12.27
CA ASP A 411 12.69 14.20 -12.37
C ASP A 411 12.50 15.65 -12.85
N GLN A 412 13.61 16.36 -13.05
CA GLN A 412 13.64 17.76 -13.52
C GLN A 412 12.70 18.04 -14.71
N ARG A 413 12.55 17.09 -15.65
CA ARG A 413 11.73 17.27 -16.87
C ARG A 413 10.23 17.35 -16.57
N ASN A 414 9.81 16.92 -15.38
CA ASN A 414 8.43 17.01 -14.90
C ASN A 414 8.11 18.37 -14.24
N PHE A 415 9.08 19.28 -14.10
CA PHE A 415 8.92 20.56 -13.40
C PHE A 415 9.31 21.76 -14.27
N LEU A 416 8.36 22.70 -14.45
CA LEU A 416 8.61 24.03 -14.97
C LEU A 416 8.44 25.05 -13.85
N LEU A 417 9.54 25.67 -13.41
CA LEU A 417 9.50 26.79 -12.47
C LEU A 417 9.45 28.11 -13.24
N THR A 418 8.54 29.01 -12.85
CA THR A 418 8.45 30.36 -13.40
C THR A 418 8.46 31.41 -12.29
N GLU A 419 9.07 32.56 -12.56
CA GLU A 419 9.02 33.76 -11.73
C GLU A 419 8.31 34.86 -12.52
N TYR A 420 7.23 35.43 -11.97
CA TYR A 420 6.29 36.35 -12.66
C TYR A 420 5.75 35.87 -14.03
N GLY A 421 5.89 34.58 -14.34
CA GLY A 421 5.51 33.96 -15.62
C GLY A 421 6.69 33.64 -16.55
N SER A 422 7.87 34.21 -16.30
CA SER A 422 9.11 33.90 -17.04
C SER A 422 9.74 32.60 -16.50
N PRO A 423 10.17 31.64 -17.34
CA PRO A 423 10.88 30.44 -16.89
C PRO A 423 12.19 30.76 -16.16
N VAL A 424 12.43 30.10 -15.03
CA VAL A 424 13.66 30.27 -14.23
C VAL A 424 14.80 29.48 -14.87
N GLY A 425 15.84 30.18 -15.33
CA GLY A 425 17.06 29.57 -15.86
C GLY A 425 17.91 28.89 -14.78
N GLY A 426 18.76 27.94 -15.17
CA GLY A 426 19.72 27.30 -14.27
C GLY A 426 19.14 26.27 -13.28
N LEU A 427 17.84 25.97 -13.36
CA LEU A 427 17.21 24.90 -12.57
C LEU A 427 17.88 23.54 -12.83
N ASN A 428 18.11 22.77 -11.75
CA ASN A 428 18.79 21.47 -11.74
C ASN A 428 18.35 20.65 -10.49
N PHE A 429 18.75 19.38 -10.26
CA PHE A 429 18.11 18.43 -9.32
C PHE A 429 18.97 18.01 -8.07
N LEU A 430 18.49 18.30 -6.83
CA LEU A 430 18.75 17.63 -5.52
C LEU A 430 18.90 16.10 -5.67
N GLY A 431 17.92 15.52 -6.35
CA GLY A 431 17.45 14.17 -6.05
C GLY A 431 16.06 14.24 -5.44
N ALA A 432 15.67 13.20 -4.71
CA ALA A 432 14.34 13.10 -4.15
C ALA A 432 14.35 12.25 -2.88
N SER A 433 13.40 12.51 -1.99
CA SER A 433 13.19 11.70 -0.78
C SER A 433 13.07 10.22 -1.13
N ASN A 434 12.23 9.81 -2.09
CA ASN A 434 12.07 8.39 -2.45
C ASN A 434 13.40 7.72 -2.92
N LEU A 435 14.25 8.49 -3.62
CA LEU A 435 15.58 8.09 -4.09
C LEU A 435 16.67 8.07 -3.00
N SER A 436 16.45 8.76 -1.87
CA SER A 436 17.41 8.76 -0.75
C SER A 436 17.48 7.38 -0.09
N THR A 437 18.68 6.89 0.20
CA THR A 437 18.88 5.66 0.99
C THR A 437 18.88 5.93 2.49
N LEU A 438 18.92 7.20 2.90
CA LEU A 438 18.85 7.61 4.30
C LEU A 438 17.40 7.59 4.79
N SER A 439 17.21 7.08 6.00
CA SER A 439 15.94 7.13 6.74
C SER A 439 16.17 7.79 8.09
N ASP A 440 15.37 8.82 8.36
CA ASP A 440 15.32 9.58 9.60
C ASP A 440 14.41 8.91 10.62
N ALA A 441 14.96 8.64 11.80
CA ALA A 441 14.25 8.08 12.94
C ALA A 441 14.16 9.13 14.06
N ALA A 442 13.02 9.19 14.76
CA ALA A 442 12.97 9.76 16.10
C ALA A 442 12.31 8.74 17.02
N ILE A 443 12.98 8.48 18.14
CA ILE A 443 12.61 7.43 19.08
C ILE A 443 11.80 8.06 20.21
N PHE A 444 10.61 7.55 20.42
CA PHE A 444 9.73 7.86 21.52
C PHE A 444 9.79 6.74 22.56
N ILE A 445 10.21 7.08 23.79
CA ILE A 445 10.19 6.16 24.94
C ILE A 445 9.00 6.53 25.84
N GLU A 446 8.07 5.59 25.98
CA GLU A 446 7.08 5.56 27.06
C GLU A 446 7.81 5.47 28.40
N ARG A 447 7.75 6.52 29.25
CA ARG A 447 8.32 6.53 30.60
C ARG A 447 7.23 6.36 31.66
N SER A 448 6.40 5.34 31.49
CA SER A 448 5.29 4.99 32.38
C SER A 448 5.77 4.32 33.67
N ALA A 449 4.88 3.98 34.61
CA ALA A 449 5.29 3.23 35.81
C ALA A 449 5.62 1.76 35.48
N GLU A 450 5.00 1.26 34.42
CA GLU A 450 5.06 -0.09 33.89
C GLU A 450 6.39 -0.32 33.14
N SER A 451 6.72 0.56 32.18
CA SER A 451 7.93 0.45 31.35
C SER A 451 9.24 0.62 32.13
N ALA A 452 9.18 1.16 33.36
CA ALA A 452 10.31 1.25 34.28
C ALA A 452 10.94 -0.12 34.59
N ALA A 453 10.13 -1.19 34.60
CA ALA A 453 10.60 -2.56 34.83
C ALA A 453 11.43 -3.13 33.67
N ARG A 454 11.31 -2.55 32.45
CA ARG A 454 12.01 -2.96 31.23
C ARG A 454 12.96 -1.91 30.66
N ARG A 455 13.35 -0.90 31.45
CA ARG A 455 14.27 0.17 31.02
C ARG A 455 15.54 -0.33 30.32
N ASP A 456 16.03 -1.50 30.71
CA ASP A 456 17.25 -2.12 30.18
C ASP A 456 16.99 -2.86 28.84
N ASP A 457 15.82 -3.51 28.68
CA ASP A 457 15.36 -4.04 27.38
C ASP A 457 15.14 -2.90 26.37
N LEU A 458 14.52 -1.81 26.83
CA LEU A 458 14.26 -0.60 26.03
C LEU A 458 15.57 0.05 25.58
N ALA A 459 16.56 0.16 26.47
CA ALA A 459 17.88 0.68 26.15
C ALA A 459 18.61 -0.19 25.10
N ALA A 460 18.51 -1.52 25.22
CA ALA A 460 19.04 -2.45 24.22
C ALA A 460 18.38 -2.25 22.86
N ALA A 461 17.05 -2.17 22.79
CA ALA A 461 16.31 -1.91 21.56
C ALA A 461 16.72 -0.57 20.90
N VAL A 462 16.94 0.49 21.69
CA VAL A 462 17.39 1.80 21.15
C VAL A 462 18.83 1.77 20.62
N ARG A 463 19.75 1.07 21.28
CA ARG A 463 21.10 0.84 20.75
C ARG A 463 21.05 0.09 19.42
N ASP A 464 20.24 -0.96 19.34
CA ASP A 464 20.11 -1.78 18.15
C ASP A 464 19.42 -0.98 17.01
N ILE A 465 18.50 -0.06 17.34
CA ILE A 465 17.97 0.96 16.42
C ILE A 465 19.08 1.90 15.91
N GLY A 466 19.95 2.39 16.80
CA GLY A 466 21.09 3.23 16.42
C GLY A 466 22.12 2.52 15.52
N ALA A 467 22.25 1.20 15.62
CA ALA A 467 23.14 0.38 14.80
C ALA A 467 22.60 0.09 13.38
N SER A 468 21.38 0.52 13.06
CA SER A 468 20.66 0.10 11.84
C SER A 468 21.08 0.77 10.53
N GLY A 469 21.85 1.85 10.60
CA GLY A 469 22.09 2.76 9.47
C GLY A 469 21.01 3.83 9.27
N MET A 470 19.96 3.86 10.11
CA MET A 470 19.07 5.03 10.20
C MET A 470 19.79 6.22 10.83
N ARG A 471 19.47 7.44 10.38
CA ARG A 471 19.89 8.67 11.03
C ARG A 471 18.92 8.99 12.17
N LEU A 472 19.37 8.78 13.41
CA LEU A 472 18.60 9.20 14.58
C LEU A 472 18.62 10.74 14.68
N VAL A 473 17.45 11.37 14.52
CA VAL A 473 17.28 12.82 14.58
C VAL A 473 17.01 13.29 16.00
N SER A 474 16.22 12.55 16.78
CA SER A 474 16.07 12.78 18.22
C SER A 474 15.60 11.56 19.01
N LEU A 475 15.91 11.57 20.31
CA LEU A 475 15.39 10.66 21.32
C LEU A 475 14.51 11.47 22.29
N VAL A 476 13.30 11.00 22.57
CA VAL A 476 12.32 11.70 23.42
C VAL A 476 11.84 10.79 24.55
N SER A 477 12.10 11.22 25.79
CA SER A 477 11.52 10.64 27.00
C SER A 477 10.16 11.25 27.27
N ALA A 478 9.09 10.46 27.15
CA ALA A 478 7.75 10.90 27.51
C ALA A 478 7.46 10.67 28.99
N GLY A 479 8.12 11.43 29.88
CA GLY A 479 7.82 11.47 31.33
C GLY A 479 6.66 12.40 31.69
N GLU A 480 6.52 12.78 32.97
CA GLU A 480 5.52 13.78 33.42
C GLU A 480 5.76 15.17 32.80
N ARG A 481 7.01 15.46 32.44
CA ARG A 481 7.43 16.55 31.55
C ARG A 481 8.26 15.93 30.42
N PRO A 482 7.70 15.74 29.21
CA PRO A 482 8.45 15.18 28.11
C PRO A 482 9.65 16.04 27.68
N THR A 483 10.79 15.39 27.43
CA THR A 483 12.07 16.03 27.11
C THR A 483 12.74 15.34 25.93
N LYS A 484 13.46 16.11 25.10
CA LYS A 484 14.47 15.55 24.19
C LYS A 484 15.71 15.22 25.01
N GLU A 485 16.24 14.01 24.85
CA GLU A 485 17.48 13.61 25.50
C GLU A 485 18.69 14.24 24.80
N ASN A 486 19.70 14.64 25.58
CA ASN A 486 20.93 15.18 25.02
C ASN A 486 21.90 14.04 24.67
N LEU A 487 22.06 13.77 23.37
CA LEU A 487 22.94 12.72 22.85
C LEU A 487 24.42 13.14 22.74
N ALA A 488 24.79 14.33 23.23
CA ALA A 488 26.17 14.81 23.21
C ALA A 488 27.08 13.97 24.11
N ALA A 489 28.01 13.24 23.50
CA ALA A 489 29.04 12.47 24.19
C ALA A 489 29.94 13.36 25.06
N SER A 490 29.76 13.28 26.37
CA SER A 490 30.63 13.91 27.36
C SER A 490 31.53 12.85 28.03
N GLY A 491 32.73 13.25 28.47
CA GLY A 491 33.65 12.34 29.19
C GLY A 491 34.25 11.19 28.38
N GLY A 492 34.26 11.24 27.04
CA GLY A 492 34.88 10.21 26.19
C GLY A 492 34.03 8.95 25.99
N VAL A 493 32.75 8.97 26.38
CA VAL A 493 31.78 7.89 26.13
C VAL A 493 31.48 7.79 24.63
N SER A 494 31.34 6.58 24.08
CA SER A 494 31.01 6.39 22.66
C SER A 494 29.56 6.82 22.35
N PRO A 495 29.25 7.32 21.13
CA PRO A 495 27.89 7.79 20.80
C PRO A 495 26.81 6.73 21.01
N ALA A 496 27.07 5.46 20.68
CA ALA A 496 26.15 4.35 20.90
C ALA A 496 25.87 4.10 22.40
N ARG A 497 26.86 4.31 23.27
CA ARG A 497 26.71 4.15 24.72
C ARG A 497 26.01 5.36 25.36
N ALA A 498 26.32 6.58 24.91
CA ALA A 498 25.58 7.78 25.33
C ALA A 498 24.09 7.67 24.95
N LEU A 499 23.80 7.13 23.76
CA LEU A 499 22.44 6.81 23.31
C LEU A 499 21.78 5.72 24.18
N GLU A 500 22.48 4.64 24.52
CA GLU A 500 21.95 3.59 25.41
C GLU A 500 21.68 4.12 26.84
N GLU A 501 22.58 4.93 27.40
CA GLU A 501 22.44 5.50 28.74
C GLU A 501 21.28 6.52 28.80
N ALA A 502 21.12 7.35 27.77
CA ALA A 502 19.95 8.21 27.61
C ALA A 502 18.64 7.40 27.46
N ALA A 503 18.67 6.31 26.68
CA ALA A 503 17.52 5.43 26.49
C ALA A 503 17.12 4.69 27.78
N ARG A 504 18.09 4.24 28.58
CA ARG A 504 17.88 3.64 29.91
C ARG A 504 17.27 4.64 30.90
N GLY A 505 17.79 5.87 30.94
CA GLY A 505 17.32 6.94 31.81
C GLY A 505 17.53 6.66 33.32
N SER A 506 17.12 7.62 34.15
CA SER A 506 17.10 7.47 35.60
C SER A 506 15.79 6.83 36.07
N ALA A 507 15.78 6.20 37.26
CA ALA A 507 14.53 5.69 37.85
C ALA A 507 13.48 6.80 38.07
N SER A 508 13.92 8.05 38.29
CA SER A 508 13.07 9.24 38.42
C SER A 508 12.54 9.80 37.09
N ALA A 509 12.99 9.30 35.93
CA ALA A 509 12.43 9.69 34.63
C ALA A 509 11.04 9.05 34.37
N TYR A 510 10.76 7.94 35.03
CA TYR A 510 9.53 7.16 34.92
C TYR A 510 8.46 7.69 35.90
N SER A 511 7.22 7.86 35.45
CA SER A 511 6.14 8.44 36.26
C SER A 511 4.75 7.90 35.89
N PRO A 512 3.85 7.66 36.86
CA PRO A 512 2.44 7.34 36.59
C PRO A 512 1.65 8.52 36.00
N ARG A 513 2.26 9.72 35.85
CA ARG A 513 1.69 10.91 35.22
C ARG A 513 2.34 11.27 33.88
N TRP A 514 2.92 10.27 33.21
CA TRP A 514 3.59 10.43 31.94
C TRP A 514 2.67 11.00 30.83
N ARG A 515 3.24 11.77 29.90
CA ARG A 515 2.46 12.50 28.87
C ARG A 515 2.76 12.01 27.45
N PHE A 516 2.00 11.01 27.02
CA PHE A 516 2.08 10.45 25.67
C PHE A 516 1.96 11.51 24.56
N ASP A 517 0.91 12.33 24.63
CA ASP A 517 0.52 13.24 23.56
C ASP A 517 1.57 14.34 23.30
N LEU A 518 2.12 14.92 24.36
CA LEU A 518 3.10 15.99 24.29
C LEU A 518 4.48 15.44 23.89
N GLY A 519 4.87 14.27 24.40
CA GLY A 519 6.09 13.59 23.98
C GLY A 519 6.05 13.17 22.51
N LEU A 520 4.91 12.69 22.01
CA LEU A 520 4.77 12.28 20.61
C LEU A 520 4.85 13.50 19.68
N ARG A 521 4.22 14.63 20.04
CA ARG A 521 4.38 15.90 19.29
C ARG A 521 5.85 16.34 19.26
N LEU A 522 6.57 16.21 20.37
CA LEU A 522 7.97 16.60 20.49
C LEU A 522 8.89 15.75 19.59
N ALA A 523 8.67 14.43 19.53
CA ALA A 523 9.39 13.52 18.63
C ALA A 523 9.03 13.73 17.14
N ALA A 524 7.73 13.91 16.84
CA ALA A 524 7.26 14.16 15.49
C ALA A 524 7.77 15.47 14.89
N THR A 525 8.05 16.48 15.72
CA THR A 525 8.54 17.80 15.28
C THR A 525 9.85 17.70 14.48
N ASP A 526 10.80 16.89 14.96
CA ASP A 526 12.11 16.75 14.29
C ASP A 526 12.01 15.94 13.00
N LEU A 527 11.12 14.94 12.98
CA LEU A 527 10.84 14.12 11.81
C LEU A 527 10.24 14.91 10.63
N LEU A 528 9.54 16.02 10.89
CA LEU A 528 9.00 16.88 9.83
C LEU A 528 10.09 17.57 8.99
N ALA A 529 11.31 17.71 9.54
CA ALA A 529 12.48 18.24 8.83
C ALA A 529 13.30 17.17 8.07
N GLY A 530 12.96 15.89 8.22
CA GLY A 530 13.67 14.76 7.59
C GLY A 530 13.38 14.55 6.10
N GLU A 531 14.23 13.75 5.45
CA GLU A 531 14.08 13.37 4.03
C GLU A 531 13.05 12.22 3.85
N LYS A 532 13.29 11.10 4.54
CA LYS A 532 12.36 9.98 4.74
C LYS A 532 12.19 9.77 6.24
N SER A 533 11.07 10.14 6.83
CA SER A 533 10.91 10.14 8.29
C SER A 533 9.87 9.14 8.80
N GLY A 534 10.24 8.37 9.84
CA GLY A 534 9.37 7.43 10.55
C GLY A 534 9.44 7.60 12.08
N PRO A 535 8.30 7.73 12.79
CA PRO A 535 8.26 7.75 14.25
C PRO A 535 8.40 6.33 14.82
N TRP A 536 9.33 6.15 15.75
CA TRP A 536 9.64 4.87 16.36
C TRP A 536 9.15 4.82 17.80
N PHE A 537 8.20 3.92 18.06
CA PHE A 537 7.55 3.76 19.36
C PHE A 537 8.13 2.55 20.09
N LEU A 538 8.53 2.74 21.35
CA LEU A 538 8.88 1.67 22.27
C LEU A 538 7.97 1.76 23.50
N SER A 539 7.12 0.75 23.67
CA SER A 539 6.07 0.65 24.68
C SER A 539 5.84 -0.80 25.11
N GLU A 540 5.22 -1.01 26.27
CA GLU A 540 4.82 -2.36 26.71
C GLU A 540 3.57 -2.89 25.97
N PRO A 541 3.35 -4.23 25.90
CA PRO A 541 2.16 -4.82 25.30
C PRO A 541 0.91 -4.62 26.18
N GLY A 542 0.39 -3.39 26.22
CA GLY A 542 -0.84 -3.02 26.93
C GLY A 542 -1.43 -1.65 26.54
N SER A 543 -0.59 -0.68 26.16
CA SER A 543 -0.98 0.70 25.82
C SER A 543 -1.04 0.91 24.29
N THR A 544 -2.22 0.81 23.67
CA THR A 544 -2.39 0.91 22.20
C THR A 544 -3.14 2.16 21.72
N PRO A 545 -2.43 3.23 21.30
CA PRO A 545 -2.96 4.28 20.43
C PRO A 545 -2.82 3.89 18.95
N GLN A 546 -3.78 4.30 18.12
CA GLN A 546 -3.83 4.01 16.68
C GLN A 546 -3.10 5.07 15.82
N THR A 547 -3.08 4.85 14.49
CA THR A 547 -2.77 5.74 13.33
C THR A 547 -1.52 5.32 12.50
N PRO A 548 -1.02 6.06 11.47
CA PRO A 548 -1.16 5.56 10.09
C PRO A 548 0.15 5.41 9.27
N ARG A 549 0.05 4.70 8.14
CA ARG A 549 1.16 4.55 7.16
C ARG A 549 1.65 5.90 6.62
N ALA A 550 2.97 6.13 6.68
CA ALA A 550 3.63 7.26 6.04
C ALA A 550 4.37 6.83 4.77
N GLY A 551 3.99 7.42 3.63
CA GLY A 551 4.81 7.45 2.42
C GLY A 551 5.08 8.90 2.05
N LEU A 552 6.35 9.27 1.86
CA LEU A 552 6.76 10.63 1.54
C LEU A 552 7.44 10.70 0.17
N GLY A 553 7.03 11.69 -0.62
CA GLY A 553 7.55 12.01 -1.95
C GLY A 553 7.82 13.50 -2.08
N ARG A 554 8.76 13.98 -1.27
CA ARG A 554 9.44 15.28 -1.44
C ARG A 554 10.48 15.20 -2.56
N TRP A 555 10.57 16.26 -3.35
CA TRP A 555 11.42 16.47 -4.51
C TRP A 555 12.32 17.68 -4.28
N LEU A 556 13.55 17.68 -4.84
CA LEU A 556 14.66 18.50 -4.35
C LEU A 556 15.53 18.97 -5.56
N LEU A 557 16.06 20.21 -5.59
CA LEU A 557 16.60 20.87 -6.81
C LEU A 557 17.98 21.60 -6.64
N LYS A 558 19.06 21.22 -7.37
CA LYS A 558 20.51 21.60 -7.22
C LYS A 558 21.41 21.40 -8.44
N THR A 559 22.56 22.05 -8.43
CA THR A 559 23.80 21.66 -9.14
C THR A 559 24.69 20.71 -8.31
N THR A 560 25.27 19.67 -8.92
CA THR A 560 25.97 18.51 -8.26
C THR A 560 27.28 18.90 -7.55
N ALA A 561 28.00 18.06 -6.77
CA ALA A 561 28.09 16.58 -6.62
C ALA A 561 28.53 16.24 -5.14
N SER A 562 29.22 15.16 -4.72
CA SER A 562 29.06 13.68 -4.85
C SER A 562 30.02 12.92 -3.87
N LEU A 563 29.94 11.57 -3.77
CA LEU A 563 30.84 10.60 -3.06
C LEU A 563 30.80 10.59 -1.50
N SER A 564 31.20 9.53 -0.77
CA SER A 564 31.07 8.05 -0.99
C SER A 564 31.48 7.16 0.23
N LEU A 565 30.50 6.41 0.79
CA LEU A 565 30.53 4.98 1.22
C LEU A 565 31.41 4.47 2.40
N PRO A 566 30.99 3.36 3.11
CA PRO A 566 29.86 2.43 2.82
C PRO A 566 28.63 2.34 3.80
N PRO A 567 28.53 1.51 4.89
CA PRO A 567 27.24 0.96 5.40
C PRO A 567 26.98 1.32 6.90
N THR A 568 26.18 0.69 7.81
CA THR A 568 25.41 -0.60 8.01
C THR A 568 24.45 -0.37 9.24
N LEU A 569 23.60 -1.27 9.79
CA LEU A 569 22.61 -2.30 9.38
C LEU A 569 22.24 -3.15 10.64
N ARG A 570 20.99 -3.46 11.09
CA ARG A 570 19.58 -3.34 10.60
C ARG A 570 18.59 -3.08 11.77
N ILE A 571 17.27 -3.32 11.63
CA ILE A 571 16.17 -2.95 12.58
C ILE A 571 14.94 -3.89 12.48
N THR A 572 13.91 -3.72 13.34
CA THR A 572 12.53 -4.33 13.21
C THR A 572 11.41 -3.27 13.24
N GLU A 573 10.32 -3.44 12.48
CA GLU A 573 9.28 -2.43 12.15
C GLU A 573 7.82 -2.94 12.36
N SER A 574 6.77 -2.08 12.47
CA SER A 574 5.37 -2.55 12.69
C SER A 574 4.19 -1.66 12.20
N CYS A 575 3.04 -2.31 11.95
CA CYS A 575 1.69 -1.80 11.64
C CYS A 575 0.69 -2.97 11.76
N PHE A 576 -0.62 -2.76 12.04
CA PHE A 576 -1.76 -3.48 11.40
C PHE A 576 -3.17 -3.05 11.90
N THR A 577 -4.20 -3.41 11.12
CA THR A 577 -5.65 -3.41 11.44
C THR A 577 -6.12 -4.73 12.09
N PRO A 578 -7.34 -4.83 12.67
CA PRO A 578 -7.59 -5.71 13.82
C PRO A 578 -8.34 -7.03 13.55
N PHE A 579 -8.11 -8.03 14.41
CA PHE A 579 -9.18 -8.79 15.09
C PHE A 579 -8.65 -9.51 16.37
N LEU A 580 -9.52 -9.69 17.37
CA LEU A 580 -9.31 -10.39 18.65
C LEU A 580 -10.50 -11.35 18.88
N SER A 581 -10.50 -12.37 19.75
CA SER A 581 -9.46 -13.28 20.30
C SER A 581 -10.14 -14.23 21.30
N ALA A 582 -9.75 -15.50 21.39
CA ALA A 582 -10.03 -16.36 22.56
C ALA A 582 -9.01 -17.51 22.65
N ALA A 583 -8.64 -17.94 23.87
CA ALA A 583 -7.55 -18.90 24.12
C ALA A 583 -7.82 -19.83 25.30
N LYS A 584 -7.06 -20.93 25.44
CA LYS A 584 -6.93 -21.69 26.70
C LYS A 584 -5.68 -22.62 26.77
N LEU A 585 -4.78 -22.27 27.69
CA LEU A 585 -3.91 -23.14 28.51
C LEU A 585 -2.67 -23.82 27.87
N LEU A 586 -1.76 -24.24 28.77
CA LEU A 586 -0.32 -24.57 28.62
C LEU A 586 -0.06 -26.10 28.79
N PRO A 587 1.16 -26.68 28.62
CA PRO A 587 2.50 -26.07 28.46
C PRO A 587 3.43 -26.69 27.37
N ASN A 588 4.72 -26.31 27.42
CA ASN A 588 5.93 -26.80 26.70
C ASN A 588 6.35 -26.06 25.40
N TRP A 589 7.66 -25.82 25.30
CA TRP A 589 8.43 -25.25 24.17
C TRP A 589 9.21 -26.39 23.44
N PRO A 590 9.84 -26.20 22.25
CA PRO A 590 10.19 -24.92 21.61
C PRO A 590 9.81 -24.75 20.11
N THR A 591 10.13 -23.56 19.57
CA THR A 591 10.32 -23.19 18.14
C THR A 591 9.14 -23.06 17.14
N PHE A 592 9.28 -22.01 16.29
CA PHE A 592 8.76 -21.79 14.92
C PHE A 592 7.30 -21.34 14.62
N ALA A 593 7.20 -20.67 13.44
CA ALA A 593 6.05 -20.46 12.54
C ALA A 593 5.00 -19.33 12.82
N ARG A 594 4.26 -18.97 11.76
CA ARG A 594 3.28 -17.86 11.63
C ARG A 594 1.95 -18.37 11.02
N LYS A 595 0.90 -17.53 11.13
CA LYS A 595 -0.30 -17.42 10.25
C LYS A 595 -1.50 -18.42 10.44
N PRO A 596 -2.73 -18.15 9.90
CA PRO A 596 -3.96 -18.17 10.72
C PRO A 596 -5.19 -18.95 10.15
N ALA A 597 -6.38 -18.78 10.77
CA ALA A 597 -7.71 -19.19 10.29
C ALA A 597 -8.84 -18.28 10.87
N ALA A 598 -10.10 -18.34 10.37
CA ALA A 598 -11.10 -17.25 10.59
C ALA A 598 -12.61 -17.60 10.64
N ARG A 599 -13.43 -16.60 11.05
CA ARG A 599 -14.87 -16.29 10.80
C ARG A 599 -16.00 -16.64 11.81
N LEU A 600 -16.91 -15.64 11.92
CA LEU A 600 -18.40 -15.64 12.13
C LEU A 600 -19.07 -15.84 13.51
N CYS A 601 -19.75 -14.78 14.02
CA CYS A 601 -21.21 -14.69 14.29
C CYS A 601 -21.62 -13.32 14.92
N SER A 602 -22.92 -13.02 15.07
CA SER A 602 -23.50 -11.71 15.46
C SER A 602 -24.61 -11.83 16.54
N PHE A 603 -25.05 -10.71 17.17
CA PHE A 603 -26.40 -10.48 17.77
C PHE A 603 -26.60 -9.02 18.27
N THR A 604 -27.84 -8.62 18.61
CA THR A 604 -28.28 -7.23 18.92
C THR A 604 -29.40 -7.14 19.98
N VAL A 605 -29.39 -6.10 20.85
CA VAL A 605 -30.53 -5.64 21.71
C VAL A 605 -30.43 -4.11 21.94
N THR A 606 -31.55 -3.43 22.20
CA THR A 606 -31.67 -1.96 22.41
C THR A 606 -32.58 -1.59 23.60
N LYS A 607 -32.33 -0.44 24.27
CA LYS A 607 -33.37 0.57 24.64
C LYS A 607 -32.85 1.85 25.35
N GLU A 608 -33.42 2.98 24.90
CA GLU A 608 -33.88 4.20 25.61
C GLU A 608 -33.02 5.04 26.58
N LEU A 609 -33.19 6.36 26.42
CA LEU A 609 -32.69 7.49 27.23
C LEU A 609 -33.85 8.22 27.92
N PRO A 610 -33.59 8.98 28.99
CA PRO A 610 -34.08 10.37 29.08
C PRO A 610 -32.97 11.43 29.00
N VAL A 611 -33.36 12.72 28.94
CA VAL A 611 -32.51 13.84 28.49
C VAL A 611 -32.35 14.93 29.56
N SER A 612 -31.15 15.47 29.73
CA SER A 612 -30.90 16.91 29.93
C SER A 612 -29.42 17.29 29.72
N TRP A 613 -29.17 18.55 29.36
CA TRP A 613 -27.87 19.20 29.09
C TRP A 613 -27.07 18.71 27.87
N GLN A 614 -26.99 19.57 26.86
CA GLN A 614 -26.13 19.45 25.67
C GLN A 614 -25.54 20.83 25.31
N ALA A 615 -24.24 20.87 24.95
CA ALA A 615 -23.68 21.55 23.76
C ALA A 615 -22.17 21.83 23.91
N MET A 616 -21.35 21.18 23.07
CA MET A 616 -20.05 21.62 22.48
C MET A 616 -19.04 20.47 22.34
N PHE A 617 -19.19 19.61 21.32
CA PHE A 617 -18.09 18.86 20.67
C PHE A 617 -18.56 18.33 19.30
N PRO A 618 -17.82 18.55 18.19
CA PRO A 618 -18.07 17.87 16.92
C PRO A 618 -17.42 16.47 16.89
N CYS A 619 -18.12 15.48 16.33
CA CYS A 619 -17.85 14.06 16.58
C CYS A 619 -16.73 13.42 15.74
N ARG A 620 -15.92 12.57 16.38
CA ARG A 620 -15.68 11.16 15.96
C ARG A 620 -15.74 10.26 17.22
N PRO A 621 -16.09 8.97 17.10
CA PRO A 621 -16.76 8.26 18.20
C PRO A 621 -15.86 7.96 19.39
N VAL A 622 -16.31 8.36 20.58
CA VAL A 622 -15.76 7.93 21.87
C VAL A 622 -16.73 6.91 22.47
N ILE A 623 -16.26 5.71 22.77
CA ILE A 623 -16.96 4.77 23.65
C ILE A 623 -16.38 4.94 25.05
N ILE A 624 -17.18 5.50 25.96
CA ILE A 624 -16.88 5.50 27.39
C ILE A 624 -17.46 4.22 27.98
N ILE A 625 -16.61 3.40 28.60
CA ILE A 625 -17.02 2.53 29.70
C ILE A 625 -16.18 2.96 30.90
N LEU A 626 -16.86 3.40 31.96
CA LEU A 626 -16.25 3.97 33.15
C LEU A 626 -16.69 3.13 34.35
N VAL A 627 -15.75 2.40 34.94
CA VAL A 627 -15.95 1.71 36.22
C VAL A 627 -14.83 2.13 37.15
N SER A 628 -15.19 2.83 38.23
CA SER A 628 -14.29 3.16 39.33
C SER A 628 -14.62 2.33 40.56
N LEU A 629 -13.72 2.31 41.54
CA LEU A 629 -13.73 1.35 42.65
C LEU A 629 -14.93 1.46 43.59
N LEU A 630 -15.39 0.30 44.06
CA LEU A 630 -15.80 0.12 45.45
C LEU A 630 -14.91 -0.95 46.11
N ARG A 631 -14.68 -0.82 47.42
CA ARG A 631 -13.70 -1.59 48.20
C ARG A 631 -14.36 -2.15 49.46
N PHE A 632 -14.00 -3.38 49.83
CA PHE A 632 -14.16 -4.02 51.15
C PHE A 632 -15.57 -4.18 51.75
N LEU A 633 -15.88 -5.42 52.14
CA LEU A 633 -16.07 -5.77 53.56
C LEU A 633 -15.81 -7.27 53.81
N ARG A 634 -15.38 -7.64 55.03
CA ARG A 634 -15.24 -9.01 55.53
C ARG A 634 -16.27 -9.24 56.65
N ILE A 635 -16.97 -10.37 56.67
CA ILE A 635 -17.43 -11.07 57.89
C ILE A 635 -17.30 -12.60 57.66
N THR A 636 -17.19 -13.37 58.74
CA THR A 636 -16.80 -14.79 58.82
C THR A 636 -17.94 -15.73 59.24
N ALA A 637 -17.97 -16.98 58.74
CA ALA A 637 -18.25 -18.24 59.48
C ALA A 637 -18.57 -19.43 58.52
N GLY A 638 -18.38 -20.67 58.99
CA GLY A 638 -18.95 -21.91 58.42
C GLY A 638 -19.52 -22.76 59.57
N PRO A 639 -19.46 -24.11 59.57
CA PRO A 639 -19.29 -25.08 58.48
C PRO A 639 -20.33 -26.24 58.51
N THR A 640 -20.37 -27.17 57.53
CA THR A 640 -20.70 -28.61 57.77
C THR A 640 -20.40 -29.52 56.55
N PHE A 641 -20.15 -30.81 56.84
CA PHE A 641 -19.99 -32.00 55.97
C PHE A 641 -20.88 -33.12 56.58
N PRO A 642 -20.93 -34.41 56.11
CA PRO A 642 -20.75 -35.02 54.78
C PRO A 642 -21.89 -36.05 54.43
N SER A 643 -21.83 -36.75 53.27
CA SER A 643 -21.99 -38.25 53.20
C SER A 643 -21.95 -38.91 51.78
N LYS A 644 -20.76 -39.40 51.39
CA LYS A 644 -20.35 -40.72 50.81
C LYS A 644 -21.20 -41.57 49.78
N PRO A 645 -20.59 -42.59 49.09
CA PRO A 645 -21.00 -43.05 47.74
C PRO A 645 -21.11 -44.61 47.55
N LYS A 646 -21.25 -45.09 46.28
CA LYS A 646 -20.76 -46.37 45.67
C LYS A 646 -21.01 -46.36 44.13
N SER A 647 -20.11 -46.80 43.23
CA SER A 647 -19.69 -48.18 42.78
C SER A 647 -20.74 -48.87 41.86
N THR A 648 -20.48 -49.77 40.87
CA THR A 648 -19.34 -50.63 40.40
C THR A 648 -19.70 -51.18 38.99
N SER A 649 -18.89 -51.12 37.90
CA SER A 649 -17.86 -52.08 37.34
C SER A 649 -18.34 -53.36 36.58
N TRP A 650 -17.45 -53.98 35.77
CA TRP A 650 -17.55 -55.25 34.93
C TRP A 650 -18.12 -55.13 33.48
N LYS A 651 -17.74 -55.93 32.45
CA LYS A 651 -16.47 -56.59 31.96
C LYS A 651 -16.68 -57.22 30.54
N ASP A 652 -15.60 -57.45 29.77
CA ASP A 652 -15.52 -58.20 28.46
C ASP A 652 -15.63 -59.76 28.62
N PRO A 653 -15.52 -60.66 27.57
CA PRO A 653 -15.12 -60.49 26.15
C PRO A 653 -15.75 -61.40 25.02
N ALA A 654 -15.29 -61.19 23.76
CA ALA A 654 -14.92 -62.18 22.71
C ALA A 654 -15.93 -62.96 21.78
N ALA A 655 -15.84 -62.64 20.47
CA ALA A 655 -15.39 -63.51 19.34
C ALA A 655 -16.32 -64.33 18.37
N THR A 656 -16.03 -64.13 17.06
CA THR A 656 -15.97 -65.08 15.90
C THR A 656 -17.13 -65.32 14.90
N LYS A 657 -16.72 -65.41 13.62
CA LYS A 657 -17.32 -66.04 12.40
C LYS A 657 -18.50 -65.36 11.66
N GLN A 658 -18.75 -65.58 10.34
CA GLN A 658 -17.87 -65.80 9.15
C GLN A 658 -18.73 -65.88 7.84
N ALA A 659 -18.41 -65.11 6.78
CA ALA A 659 -18.89 -65.23 5.37
C ALA A 659 -20.43 -65.22 5.11
N THR A 660 -21.01 -64.89 3.94
CA THR A 660 -20.63 -65.03 2.51
C THR A 660 -21.27 -63.94 1.59
N LEU A 661 -20.74 -63.80 0.37
CA LEU A 661 -21.41 -63.22 -0.83
C LEU A 661 -21.56 -64.36 -1.86
N PRO A 662 -22.62 -64.41 -2.72
CA PRO A 662 -22.75 -63.63 -3.98
C PRO A 662 -24.23 -63.22 -4.30
N ARG A 663 -24.67 -62.71 -5.47
CA ARG A 663 -24.23 -61.80 -6.57
C ARG A 663 -25.28 -61.95 -7.73
N TRP A 664 -25.32 -61.03 -8.70
CA TRP A 664 -25.97 -61.09 -10.05
C TRP A 664 -27.42 -60.53 -10.26
N ASN A 665 -27.50 -59.45 -11.07
CA ASN A 665 -28.27 -59.25 -12.33
C ASN A 665 -29.83 -59.41 -12.35
N ASN A 666 -30.62 -58.78 -13.27
CA ASN A 666 -30.35 -57.97 -14.48
C ASN A 666 -31.60 -57.15 -14.95
N LEU A 667 -31.41 -56.23 -15.93
CA LEU A 667 -32.41 -55.74 -16.94
C LEU A 667 -33.59 -54.84 -16.43
N ALA A 668 -34.21 -53.91 -17.20
CA ALA A 668 -34.00 -53.36 -18.57
C ALA A 668 -34.56 -51.90 -18.76
N TYR A 669 -34.46 -51.38 -20.00
CA TYR A 669 -34.97 -50.12 -20.59
C TYR A 669 -36.47 -49.80 -20.31
N GLU A 670 -36.99 -48.55 -20.39
CA GLU A 670 -37.33 -47.80 -21.63
C GLU A 670 -37.68 -46.30 -21.44
N GLU A 671 -37.63 -45.54 -22.55
CA GLU A 671 -38.34 -44.28 -22.87
C GLU A 671 -39.20 -44.57 -24.13
N PRO A 672 -40.34 -43.89 -24.46
CA PRO A 672 -40.47 -42.41 -24.55
C PRO A 672 -41.91 -41.80 -24.39
N GLY A 673 -42.06 -40.50 -24.71
CA GLY A 673 -43.11 -40.07 -25.68
C GLY A 673 -44.48 -39.50 -25.23
N LEU A 674 -44.56 -38.17 -25.06
CA LEU A 674 -45.62 -37.21 -25.51
C LEU A 674 -47.14 -37.59 -25.65
N PHE A 675 -47.97 -36.73 -25.02
CA PHE A 675 -49.23 -36.09 -25.52
C PHE A 675 -50.67 -36.64 -25.23
N ARG A 676 -51.55 -35.65 -24.91
CA ARG A 676 -53.05 -35.58 -24.95
C ARG A 676 -53.86 -36.19 -23.78
N ALA A 677 -55.03 -35.65 -23.38
CA ALA A 677 -55.60 -34.28 -23.52
C ALA A 677 -56.89 -34.07 -22.66
N THR A 678 -57.38 -32.82 -22.62
CA THR A 678 -58.76 -32.34 -22.30
C THR A 678 -59.09 -32.03 -20.83
N ARG A 679 -59.92 -31.00 -20.48
CA ARG A 679 -60.62 -29.94 -21.27
C ARG A 679 -61.09 -28.76 -20.37
N LEU A 680 -61.40 -27.61 -21.02
CA LEU A 680 -62.29 -26.50 -20.55
C LEU A 680 -61.80 -25.64 -19.33
N TRP A 681 -62.18 -24.37 -19.14
CA TRP A 681 -62.38 -23.20 -20.03
C TRP A 681 -62.59 -21.90 -19.19
N TRP A 682 -62.65 -20.66 -19.72
CA TRP A 682 -61.66 -19.87 -20.48
C TRP A 682 -62.21 -18.44 -20.76
N ARG A 683 -61.47 -17.35 -20.46
CA ARG A 683 -61.60 -16.04 -21.17
C ARG A 683 -60.43 -15.05 -20.96
N ARG A 684 -60.33 -14.08 -21.89
CA ARG A 684 -59.30 -13.01 -22.05
C ARG A 684 -59.84 -11.64 -21.55
N VAL A 685 -59.15 -10.48 -21.56
CA VAL A 685 -58.61 -9.66 -22.69
C VAL A 685 -57.52 -8.66 -22.19
N TRP A 686 -56.85 -7.92 -23.09
CA TRP A 686 -55.58 -7.17 -22.90
C TRP A 686 -55.66 -5.70 -23.39
N LEU A 687 -54.68 -4.87 -22.96
CA LEU A 687 -54.25 -3.54 -23.48
C LEU A 687 -55.04 -2.21 -23.24
N ASN A 688 -54.22 -1.19 -22.89
CA ASN A 688 -54.24 0.26 -23.18
C ASN A 688 -55.48 1.16 -22.88
N GLY A 689 -55.24 2.29 -22.17
CA GLY A 689 -56.15 3.43 -22.06
C GLY A 689 -55.56 4.62 -21.28
N LEU A 690 -55.73 5.86 -21.78
CA LEU A 690 -55.20 7.10 -21.18
C LEU A 690 -56.06 7.66 -20.02
N VAL A 691 -55.37 8.26 -19.05
CA VAL A 691 -55.66 9.54 -18.36
C VAL A 691 -57.12 9.96 -18.10
N ARG A 692 -57.52 10.08 -16.81
CA ARG A 692 -58.11 11.31 -16.20
C ARG A 692 -58.56 11.14 -14.74
N GLN A 693 -58.00 11.94 -13.82
CA GLN A 693 -58.67 12.67 -12.72
C GLN A 693 -57.66 13.67 -12.11
N LEU A 694 -58.05 14.71 -11.35
CA LEU A 694 -58.93 15.85 -11.66
C LEU A 694 -58.79 16.91 -10.54
N LYS A 695 -58.77 18.20 -10.90
CA LYS A 695 -58.99 19.41 -10.06
C LYS A 695 -57.97 19.81 -8.97
N LEU A 696 -57.41 21.01 -9.18
CA LEU A 696 -57.45 22.22 -8.32
C LEU A 696 -56.97 22.10 -6.85
N SER A 697 -56.13 22.99 -6.34
CA SER A 697 -56.23 24.46 -6.50
C SER A 697 -54.90 25.21 -6.70
N ASN A 698 -54.96 26.34 -7.40
CA ASN A 698 -53.84 27.28 -7.58
C ASN A 698 -53.71 28.26 -6.41
N THR A 699 -52.52 28.80 -6.19
CA THR A 699 -52.32 30.26 -6.22
C THR A 699 -50.95 30.55 -6.86
N LEU A 700 -50.88 31.52 -7.77
CA LEU A 700 -49.62 31.97 -8.38
C LEU A 700 -49.11 33.23 -7.68
N LEU A 701 -47.81 33.50 -7.82
CA LEU A 701 -47.37 34.82 -8.30
C LEU A 701 -46.21 34.63 -9.27
N TYR A 702 -46.14 35.49 -10.29
CA TYR A 702 -45.39 35.21 -11.53
C TYR A 702 -44.90 36.53 -12.15
N HIS A 703 -43.60 36.66 -12.38
CA HIS A 703 -42.96 37.59 -13.33
C HIS A 703 -41.48 37.18 -13.48
N GLY A 704 -40.87 37.14 -14.66
CA GLY A 704 -41.43 37.29 -16.01
C GLY A 704 -40.42 37.92 -16.98
N ASN A 705 -40.28 37.32 -18.18
CA ASN A 705 -39.44 37.76 -19.31
C ASN A 705 -37.92 37.58 -19.13
N GLN A 706 -37.13 37.25 -20.17
CA GLN A 706 -37.49 36.83 -21.55
C GLN A 706 -36.40 35.92 -22.15
N LEU A 707 -36.72 35.21 -23.25
CA LEU A 707 -35.75 34.48 -24.06
C LEU A 707 -35.07 35.38 -25.10
N SER A 708 -33.86 35.00 -25.51
CA SER A 708 -33.35 35.28 -26.85
C SER A 708 -32.37 34.16 -27.26
N ASP A 709 -32.74 33.36 -28.26
CA ASP A 709 -31.82 32.42 -28.90
C ASP A 709 -30.81 33.16 -29.80
N ASN A 710 -29.58 32.65 -29.88
CA ASN A 710 -28.85 32.53 -31.15
C ASN A 710 -27.55 31.70 -30.98
N PRO A 711 -27.27 30.75 -31.89
CA PRO A 711 -25.97 30.10 -32.01
C PRO A 711 -25.04 30.85 -32.97
N CYS A 712 -23.73 30.68 -32.83
CA CYS A 712 -22.73 30.83 -33.91
C CYS A 712 -21.38 30.24 -33.49
N ASP A 713 -20.68 29.62 -34.43
CA ASP A 713 -19.33 29.05 -34.23
C ASP A 713 -18.22 30.11 -34.40
N PHE A 714 -17.10 29.95 -33.67
CA PHE A 714 -15.75 29.82 -34.24
C PHE A 714 -14.72 29.36 -33.19
#